data_AF-A0AAV9JEH1-F1
#
_entry.id   AF-A0AAV9JEH1-F1
#
_cell.length_a   1.000
_cell.length_b   1.000
_cell.length_c   1.000
_cell.angle_alpha   90.00
_cell.angle_beta   90.00
_cell.angle_gamma   90.00
#
_symmetry.space_group_name_H-M   'P 1'
#
loop_
_entity.id
_entity.type
_entity.pdbx_description
1 polymer ?
#
loop_
_entity_poly.entity_id
_entity_poly.type
_entity_poly.pdbx_seq_one_letter_code
_entity_poly.pdbx_strand_id
1 'polypeptide(L)'
;MVYIRQQQLEKLKEYKYSAVDHSLVSRYILKPYWWSKVIELFPLSMAPNAITLSGFGFVVANLLTMLYYSPGMDQDCPPWVYASWAIGLFLYQTFDAIDGTQARRTRQSGPLGELFDHGVDALNTSLEVLLFSAAMNFGQGWRTMLVLFASLLTFYVQTWDEYHTKTLTLGLVSGPVEGILTLCVVYAITAVKGGGSYWRQPMLQTLGLPHYSFLPEMVYQMDFGDFYMAYGSLVLIFNLFESANNVMAARRKRGESAGQALIGLGPFFGRWIVIAAYLALQPNILRNHLVPFVFYVGLLNAYSVGQMITAHLTKSEFPYENVITLPLIYGVIDAMGPVLQEKLGFGWPSALGDGVYQVAFMFTCLGFAVGVYGSFVVDVIVTICDYLDIWCLTIKHPYTAETEETEQKKINASEGGNGASGANGSTTSVSRFDPHFTDSVINATGPKASPRLRKVMASLTRHLHDFCRENEITIDEYMAGIDLINAAGKMSDEMRNEGQLLTDIIGLESLVDEITFKLADDAADAPTATAILGPFWRKDAPMRKMGETVVFGIEGGDHTLMHGKVLDFDTGKPVENAELDIWHTAPNGLYEQQDPDQVDMNLRGRFTTGPDGTYSFYCLRPTSYPIPMDGPAGKLLSMLDRHPMRPAHIHFIISAPGYKPLVTQIFDRRDEHIKNDSVFAVKDSLIVDFVPKDDDPKAQFDLEYDFKLASYEAAKKGHLEGATEVAP
;
A
#
# COMPACT_ATOMS: atom_id res chain seq x y z
N MET A 1 17.63 31.36 19.25
CA MET A 1 16.17 31.18 19.41
C MET A 1 15.98 29.67 19.36
N VAL A 2 15.49 29.03 20.43
CA VAL A 2 15.38 27.55 20.47
C VAL A 2 14.00 27.18 19.97
N TYR A 3 13.90 26.49 18.83
CA TYR A 3 12.61 26.14 18.21
C TYR A 3 12.02 24.84 18.75
N ILE A 4 12.86 23.90 19.21
CA ILE A 4 12.42 22.71 19.96
C ILE A 4 13.08 22.72 21.35
N ARG A 5 12.26 22.77 22.40
CA ARG A 5 12.74 22.75 23.80
C ARG A 5 13.10 21.32 24.21
N GLN A 6 14.03 21.17 25.16
CA GLN A 6 14.52 19.86 25.63
C GLN A 6 13.39 18.89 26.03
N GLN A 7 12.36 19.39 26.73
CA GLN A 7 11.21 18.60 27.18
C GLN A 7 10.32 18.07 26.04
N GLN A 8 10.43 18.63 24.84
CA GLN A 8 9.64 18.25 23.66
C GLN A 8 10.33 17.14 22.86
N LEU A 9 11.64 16.93 23.05
CA LEU A 9 12.43 16.00 22.25
C LEU A 9 11.97 14.55 22.41
N GLU A 10 11.60 14.15 23.63
CA GLU A 10 11.11 12.79 23.91
C GLU A 10 9.88 12.43 23.05
N LYS A 11 9.05 13.42 22.71
CA LYS A 11 7.85 13.22 21.89
C LYS A 11 8.15 12.87 20.44
N LEU A 12 9.34 13.21 19.93
CA LEU A 12 9.77 12.84 18.58
C LEU A 12 9.84 11.31 18.41
N LYS A 13 10.22 10.57 19.46
CA LYS A 13 10.26 9.09 19.43
C LYS A 13 8.87 8.45 19.44
N GLU A 14 7.85 9.18 19.90
CA GLU A 14 6.46 8.74 19.89
C GLU A 14 5.76 9.01 18.56
N TYR A 15 6.43 9.70 17.63
CA TYR A 15 5.86 10.08 16.34
C TYR A 15 5.69 8.87 15.41
N LYS A 16 4.53 8.76 14.77
CA LYS A 16 4.26 7.76 13.73
C LYS A 16 3.50 8.43 12.59
N TYR A 17 4.08 8.37 11.40
CA TYR A 17 3.45 8.86 10.18
C TYR A 17 2.13 8.13 9.92
N SER A 18 1.09 8.89 9.56
CA SER A 18 -0.23 8.37 9.22
C SER A 18 -0.79 9.17 8.05
N ALA A 19 -0.98 8.52 6.91
CA ALA A 19 -1.61 9.12 5.75
C ALA A 19 -2.61 8.16 5.11
N VAL A 20 -3.72 8.72 4.61
CA VAL A 20 -4.73 8.01 3.85
C VAL A 20 -4.83 8.66 2.49
N ASP A 21 -4.52 7.89 1.44
CA ASP A 21 -4.52 8.35 0.06
C ASP A 21 -5.67 7.71 -0.72
N HIS A 22 -6.66 8.53 -1.07
CA HIS A 22 -7.82 8.13 -1.87
C HIS A 22 -7.65 8.44 -3.37
N SER A 23 -6.52 9.01 -3.82
CA SER A 23 -6.29 9.35 -5.22
C SER A 23 -6.25 8.09 -6.09
N LEU A 24 -7.09 8.08 -7.13
CA LEU A 24 -7.13 6.98 -8.09
C LEU A 24 -5.86 6.93 -8.95
N VAL A 25 -5.35 8.10 -9.36
CA VAL A 25 -4.15 8.20 -10.20
C VAL A 25 -2.91 7.76 -9.43
N SER A 26 -2.77 8.25 -8.19
CA SER A 26 -1.70 7.82 -7.29
C SER A 26 -1.73 6.31 -7.08
N ARG A 27 -2.89 5.75 -6.70
CA ARG A 27 -3.02 4.34 -6.30
C ARG A 27 -2.85 3.35 -7.44
N TYR A 28 -3.40 3.64 -8.62
CA TYR A 28 -3.48 2.66 -9.71
C TYR A 28 -2.50 2.91 -10.85
N ILE A 29 -1.91 4.11 -10.96
CA ILE A 29 -1.00 4.46 -12.06
C ILE A 29 0.40 4.73 -11.52
N LEU A 30 0.55 5.72 -10.63
CA LEU A 30 1.87 6.21 -10.25
C LEU A 30 2.57 5.34 -9.21
N LYS A 31 1.89 4.84 -8.17
CA LYS A 31 2.51 3.94 -7.18
C LYS A 31 3.08 2.67 -7.81
N PRO A 32 2.35 1.94 -8.68
CA PRO A 32 2.92 0.81 -9.41
C PRO A 32 4.16 1.20 -10.23
N TYR A 33 4.13 2.35 -10.90
CA TYR A 33 5.27 2.86 -11.67
C TYR A 33 6.49 3.16 -10.78
N TRP A 34 6.31 3.92 -9.70
CA TRP A 34 7.39 4.27 -8.77
C TRP A 34 8.03 3.04 -8.13
N TRP A 35 7.21 2.09 -7.64
CA TRP A 35 7.66 0.93 -6.88
C TRP A 35 8.28 -0.17 -7.73
N SER A 36 7.85 -0.33 -8.99
CA SER A 36 8.34 -1.42 -9.85
C SER A 36 9.45 -1.00 -10.81
N LYS A 37 9.69 0.30 -11.00
CA LYS A 37 10.65 0.81 -12.00
C LYS A 37 11.62 1.84 -11.45
N VAL A 38 11.14 2.80 -10.66
CA VAL A 38 11.95 3.99 -10.34
C VAL A 38 12.75 3.83 -9.04
N ILE A 39 12.19 3.17 -8.03
CA ILE A 39 12.89 2.94 -6.74
C ILE A 39 14.23 2.20 -6.90
N GLU A 40 14.34 1.32 -7.89
CA GLU A 40 15.56 0.56 -8.20
C GLU A 40 16.70 1.44 -8.72
N LEU A 41 16.41 2.63 -9.25
CA LEU A 41 17.41 3.57 -9.74
C LEU A 41 18.20 4.25 -8.61
N PHE A 42 17.66 4.23 -7.38
CA PHE A 42 18.28 4.86 -6.22
C PHE A 42 19.08 3.84 -5.39
N PRO A 43 20.38 4.08 -5.14
CA PRO A 43 21.20 3.16 -4.37
C PRO A 43 20.81 3.18 -2.89
N LEU A 44 20.99 2.06 -2.19
CA LEU A 44 20.68 1.93 -0.75
C LEU A 44 21.49 2.87 0.15
N SER A 45 22.60 3.42 -0.34
CA SER A 45 23.42 4.42 0.36
C SER A 45 22.84 5.83 0.31
N MET A 46 21.86 6.10 -0.55
CA MET A 46 21.27 7.42 -0.71
C MET A 46 20.17 7.64 0.33
N ALA A 47 20.34 8.71 1.13
CA ALA A 47 19.37 9.11 2.14
C ALA A 47 18.06 9.61 1.49
N PRO A 48 16.89 9.35 2.08
CA PRO A 48 15.60 9.84 1.58
C PRO A 48 15.57 11.35 1.31
N ASN A 49 15.96 12.15 2.31
CA ASN A 49 15.97 13.62 2.18
C ASN A 49 16.89 14.14 1.06
N ALA A 50 17.93 13.37 0.70
CA ALA A 50 18.79 13.72 -0.43
C ALA A 50 18.07 13.53 -1.78
N ILE A 51 17.13 12.58 -1.86
CA ILE A 51 16.24 12.41 -3.03
C ILE A 51 15.31 13.61 -3.13
N THR A 52 14.61 13.97 -2.05
CA THR A 52 13.74 15.16 -1.99
C THR A 52 14.49 16.41 -2.44
N LEU A 53 15.68 16.65 -1.89
CA LEU A 53 16.50 17.82 -2.22
C LEU A 53 16.98 17.81 -3.68
N SER A 54 17.29 16.63 -4.22
CA SER A 54 17.66 16.48 -5.64
C SER A 54 16.47 16.80 -6.55
N GLY A 55 15.28 16.34 -6.19
CA GLY A 55 14.02 16.67 -6.87
C GLY A 55 13.79 18.18 -6.90
N PHE A 56 13.95 18.85 -5.76
CA PHE A 56 13.85 20.31 -5.63
C PHE A 56 14.83 21.06 -6.54
N GLY A 57 16.00 20.47 -6.81
CA GLY A 57 16.97 21.00 -7.77
C GLY A 57 16.39 21.23 -9.18
N PHE A 58 15.47 20.37 -9.64
CA PHE A 58 14.80 20.56 -10.93
C PHE A 58 13.90 21.79 -10.95
N VAL A 59 13.16 22.03 -9.87
CA VAL A 59 12.33 23.23 -9.71
C VAL A 59 13.20 24.48 -9.71
N VAL A 60 14.31 24.47 -8.97
CA VAL A 60 15.26 25.59 -8.95
C VAL A 60 15.82 25.85 -10.34
N ALA A 61 16.18 24.82 -11.10
CA ALA A 61 16.63 24.98 -12.48
C ALA A 61 15.55 25.63 -13.36
N ASN A 62 14.30 25.18 -13.25
CA ASN A 62 13.17 25.77 -13.98
C ASN A 62 12.96 27.24 -13.60
N LEU A 63 12.99 27.56 -12.31
CA LEU A 63 12.89 28.93 -11.81
C LEU A 63 13.99 29.82 -12.38
N LEU A 64 15.24 29.35 -12.45
CA LEU A 64 16.35 30.10 -13.05
C LEU A 64 16.12 30.36 -14.54
N THR A 65 15.56 29.39 -15.28
CA THR A 65 15.20 29.63 -16.69
C THR A 65 14.07 30.65 -16.82
N MET A 66 13.09 30.65 -15.92
CA MET A 66 12.03 31.66 -15.89
C MET A 66 12.60 33.06 -15.62
N LEU A 67 13.47 33.20 -14.61
CA LEU A 67 14.12 34.48 -14.30
C LEU A 67 14.99 35.00 -15.45
N TYR A 68 15.54 34.11 -16.29
CA TYR A 68 16.33 34.50 -17.46
C TYR A 68 15.45 34.93 -18.64
N TYR A 69 14.42 34.14 -19.00
CA TYR A 69 13.62 34.37 -20.20
C TYR A 69 12.40 35.27 -19.99
N SER A 70 11.78 35.24 -18.81
CA SER A 70 10.55 35.97 -18.50
C SER A 70 10.55 36.48 -17.05
N PRO A 71 11.50 37.35 -16.67
CA PRO A 71 11.61 37.88 -15.30
C PRO A 71 10.37 38.68 -14.86
N GLY A 72 9.57 39.20 -15.81
CA GLY A 72 8.30 39.87 -15.57
C GLY A 72 7.08 38.95 -15.56
N MET A 73 7.23 37.67 -15.92
CA MET A 73 6.14 36.70 -16.11
C MET A 73 5.10 37.10 -17.18
N ASP A 74 5.47 38.00 -18.08
CA ASP A 74 4.61 38.61 -19.11
C ASP A 74 5.12 38.41 -20.54
N GLN A 75 6.17 37.61 -20.70
CA GLN A 75 6.82 37.32 -21.99
C GLN A 75 6.83 35.83 -22.28
N ASP A 76 6.69 35.51 -23.56
CA ASP A 76 6.79 34.13 -24.04
C ASP A 76 8.24 33.66 -24.05
N CYS A 77 8.46 32.44 -23.54
CA CYS A 77 9.74 31.77 -23.56
C CYS A 77 9.87 30.88 -24.81
N PRO A 78 11.10 30.48 -25.21
CA PRO A 78 11.28 29.41 -26.17
C PRO A 78 10.54 28.12 -25.74
N PRO A 79 9.92 27.37 -26.68
CA PRO A 79 9.15 26.16 -26.36
C PRO A 79 9.82 25.14 -25.45
N TRP A 80 11.13 24.94 -25.62
CA TRP A 80 11.89 23.98 -24.82
C TRP A 80 11.94 24.34 -23.33
N VAL A 81 11.81 25.63 -22.98
CA VAL A 81 11.79 26.11 -21.59
C VAL A 81 10.51 25.62 -20.90
N TYR A 82 9.36 25.73 -21.55
CA TYR A 82 8.11 25.18 -21.00
C TYR A 82 8.14 23.65 -20.95
N ALA A 83 8.79 22.99 -21.92
CA ALA A 83 8.98 21.54 -21.89
C ALA A 83 9.87 21.11 -20.70
N SER A 84 10.93 21.87 -20.39
CA SER A 84 11.75 21.59 -19.21
C SER A 84 10.98 21.84 -17.92
N TRP A 85 10.06 22.80 -17.88
CA TRP A 85 9.16 23.00 -16.73
C TRP A 85 8.26 21.79 -16.48
N ALA A 86 7.62 21.27 -17.53
CA ALA A 86 6.81 20.06 -17.44
C ALA A 86 7.62 18.85 -16.93
N ILE A 87 8.80 18.62 -17.50
CA ILE A 87 9.67 17.50 -17.12
C ILE A 87 10.19 17.68 -15.70
N GLY A 88 10.69 18.87 -15.36
CA GLY A 88 11.28 19.14 -14.06
C GLY A 88 10.27 19.04 -12.92
N LEU A 89 9.03 19.52 -13.12
CA LEU A 89 7.97 19.37 -12.13
C LEU A 89 7.51 17.90 -11.98
N PHE A 90 7.44 17.15 -13.09
CA PHE A 90 7.15 15.71 -13.02
C PHE A 90 8.26 14.93 -12.31
N LEU A 91 9.52 15.29 -12.54
CA LEU A 91 10.67 14.70 -11.84
C LEU A 91 10.66 15.06 -10.36
N TYR A 92 10.37 16.32 -10.00
CA TYR A 92 10.20 16.74 -8.61
C TYR A 92 9.19 15.84 -7.89
N GLN A 93 7.98 15.73 -8.43
CA GLN A 93 6.90 14.93 -7.87
C GLN A 93 7.23 13.43 -7.79
N THR A 94 8.02 12.94 -8.74
CA THR A 94 8.50 11.56 -8.72
C THR A 94 9.52 11.32 -7.61
N PHE A 95 10.45 12.26 -7.39
CA PHE A 95 11.49 12.15 -6.37
C PHE A 95 10.90 12.26 -4.97
N ASP A 96 9.99 13.22 -4.79
CA ASP A 96 9.15 13.42 -3.62
C ASP A 96 8.42 12.12 -3.23
N ALA A 97 7.61 11.55 -4.13
CA ALA A 97 6.90 10.30 -3.85
C ALA A 97 7.81 9.07 -3.55
N ILE A 98 9.06 9.09 -4.02
CA ILE A 98 10.02 8.00 -3.84
C ILE A 98 10.73 8.10 -2.50
N ASP A 99 10.92 9.29 -1.91
CA ASP A 99 11.70 9.45 -0.70
C ASP A 99 11.15 8.61 0.47
N GLY A 100 9.82 8.56 0.66
CA GLY A 100 9.18 7.80 1.72
C GLY A 100 9.26 6.30 1.45
N THR A 101 9.25 5.91 0.17
CA THR A 101 9.51 4.52 -0.24
C THR A 101 10.96 4.12 0.05
N GLN A 102 11.91 5.01 -0.25
CA GLN A 102 13.32 4.81 0.08
C GLN A 102 13.57 4.81 1.59
N ALA A 103 12.85 5.61 2.36
CA ALA A 103 12.93 5.66 3.81
C ALA A 103 12.51 4.32 4.43
N ARG A 104 11.45 3.70 3.91
CA ARG A 104 11.06 2.33 4.30
C ARG A 104 12.12 1.31 3.89
N ARG A 105 12.59 1.38 2.64
CA ARG A 105 13.61 0.46 2.08
C ARG A 105 14.94 0.50 2.83
N THR A 106 15.33 1.66 3.36
CA THR A 106 16.60 1.86 4.09
C THR A 106 16.45 1.91 5.61
N ARG A 107 15.23 1.65 6.15
CA ARG A 107 14.86 1.77 7.56
C ARG A 107 15.18 3.16 8.18
N GLN A 108 15.03 4.22 7.39
CA GLN A 108 15.26 5.62 7.79
C GLN A 108 13.96 6.43 7.98
N SER A 109 12.80 5.75 8.05
CA SER A 109 11.52 6.41 8.33
C SER A 109 11.54 7.08 9.70
N GLY A 110 11.19 8.37 9.77
CA GLY A 110 11.18 9.11 11.03
C GLY A 110 10.68 10.55 10.89
N PRO A 111 10.57 11.28 12.01
CA PRO A 111 10.02 12.65 12.05
C PRO A 111 10.84 13.66 11.24
N LEU A 112 12.14 13.42 11.04
CA LEU A 112 12.98 14.29 10.20
C LEU A 112 12.56 14.23 8.73
N GLY A 113 12.19 13.05 8.23
CA GLY A 113 11.80 12.86 6.83
C GLY A 113 10.60 13.71 6.47
N GLU A 114 9.53 13.63 7.26
CA GLU A 114 8.32 14.44 7.05
C GLU A 114 8.57 15.94 7.15
N LEU A 115 9.34 16.38 8.15
CA LEU A 115 9.69 17.80 8.27
C LEU A 115 10.45 18.30 7.03
N PHE A 116 11.38 17.50 6.54
CA PHE A 116 12.22 17.86 5.41
C PHE A 116 11.39 17.91 4.12
N ASP A 117 10.64 16.85 3.86
CA ASP A 117 9.79 16.67 2.70
C ASP A 117 8.73 17.78 2.58
N HIS A 118 7.84 17.87 3.56
CA HIS A 118 6.81 18.90 3.59
C HIS A 118 7.40 20.33 3.67
N GLY A 119 8.59 20.48 4.25
CA GLY A 119 9.31 21.75 4.30
C GLY A 119 9.81 22.20 2.92
N VAL A 120 10.28 21.26 2.08
CA VAL A 120 10.66 21.52 0.69
C VAL A 120 9.41 21.83 -0.15
N ASP A 121 8.33 21.07 0.03
CA ASP A 121 7.03 21.33 -0.61
C ASP A 121 6.49 22.73 -0.32
N ALA A 122 6.64 23.19 0.92
CA ALA A 122 6.20 24.52 1.33
C ALA A 122 6.92 25.63 0.55
N LEU A 123 8.22 25.45 0.27
CA LEU A 123 8.99 26.38 -0.56
C LEU A 123 8.57 26.27 -2.03
N ASN A 124 8.54 25.03 -2.54
CA ASN A 124 8.20 24.71 -3.92
C ASN A 124 6.86 25.32 -4.34
N THR A 125 5.86 25.29 -3.46
CA THR A 125 4.52 25.85 -3.72
C THR A 125 4.59 27.30 -4.25
N SER A 126 5.43 28.16 -3.67
CA SER A 126 5.57 29.56 -4.12
C SER A 126 6.36 29.71 -5.43
N LEU A 127 7.31 28.80 -5.68
CA LEU A 127 8.12 28.80 -6.91
C LEU A 127 7.29 28.35 -8.11
N GLU A 128 6.47 27.31 -7.93
CA GLU A 128 5.56 26.84 -8.96
C GLU A 128 4.46 27.87 -9.28
N VAL A 129 4.04 28.70 -8.32
CA VAL A 129 3.15 29.83 -8.62
C VAL A 129 3.81 30.82 -9.59
N LEU A 130 5.11 31.09 -9.45
CA LEU A 130 5.84 31.96 -10.39
C LEU A 130 5.95 31.32 -11.77
N LEU A 131 6.32 30.03 -11.84
CA LEU A 131 6.41 29.28 -13.10
C LEU A 131 5.05 29.20 -13.81
N PHE A 132 3.98 28.90 -13.07
CA PHE A 132 2.63 28.89 -13.59
C PHE A 132 2.18 30.26 -14.07
N SER A 133 2.44 31.32 -13.30
CA SER A 133 2.08 32.68 -13.70
C SER A 133 2.83 33.13 -14.95
N ALA A 134 4.10 32.73 -15.12
CA ALA A 134 4.86 32.94 -16.34
C ALA A 134 4.30 32.12 -17.52
N ALA A 135 3.93 30.86 -17.30
CA ALA A 135 3.31 30.01 -18.33
C ALA A 135 1.96 30.57 -18.79
N MET A 136 1.18 31.15 -17.88
CA MET A 136 -0.11 31.77 -18.18
C MET A 136 -0.01 33.23 -18.65
N ASN A 137 1.21 33.79 -18.68
CA ASN A 137 1.48 35.18 -19.05
C ASN A 137 0.64 36.17 -18.20
N PHE A 138 0.60 35.96 -16.88
CA PHE A 138 -0.16 36.78 -15.94
C PHE A 138 0.57 38.07 -15.55
N GLY A 139 1.89 38.11 -15.72
CA GLY A 139 2.71 39.24 -15.36
C GLY A 139 2.76 39.53 -13.86
N GLN A 140 3.27 40.71 -13.52
CA GLN A 140 3.33 41.20 -12.14
C GLN A 140 2.03 41.93 -11.77
N GLY A 141 1.15 41.27 -11.03
CA GLY A 141 -0.09 41.88 -10.56
C GLY A 141 -0.96 40.99 -9.69
N TRP A 142 -2.22 41.39 -9.55
CA TRP A 142 -3.18 40.73 -8.65
C TRP A 142 -3.55 39.31 -9.08
N ARG A 143 -3.52 38.97 -10.36
CA ARG A 143 -3.78 37.59 -10.82
C ARG A 143 -2.76 36.61 -10.20
N THR A 144 -1.48 36.94 -10.29
CA THR A 144 -0.39 36.18 -9.67
C THR A 144 -0.55 36.09 -8.14
N MET A 145 -0.95 37.19 -7.48
CA MET A 145 -1.19 37.19 -6.03
C MET A 145 -2.40 36.35 -5.61
N LEU A 146 -3.45 36.29 -6.43
CA LEU A 146 -4.63 35.44 -6.16
C LEU A 146 -4.29 33.95 -6.31
N VAL A 147 -3.49 33.60 -7.32
CA VAL A 147 -2.96 32.23 -7.47
C VAL A 147 -2.05 31.86 -6.29
N LEU A 148 -1.19 32.78 -5.86
CA LEU A 148 -0.36 32.59 -4.67
C LEU A 148 -1.22 32.38 -3.42
N PHE A 149 -2.25 33.20 -3.23
CA PHE A 149 -3.20 33.07 -2.12
C PHE A 149 -3.87 31.70 -2.10
N ALA A 150 -4.44 31.28 -3.23
CA ALA A 150 -5.14 30.01 -3.33
C ALA A 150 -4.21 28.82 -3.05
N SER A 151 -2.99 28.85 -3.62
CA SER A 151 -2.01 27.77 -3.47
C SER A 151 -1.51 27.67 -2.03
N LEU A 152 -1.11 28.79 -1.43
CA LEU A 152 -0.62 28.80 -0.05
C LEU A 152 -1.74 28.53 0.97
N LEU A 153 -2.99 28.94 0.70
CA LEU A 153 -4.14 28.61 1.55
C LEU A 153 -4.40 27.10 1.54
N THR A 154 -4.38 26.49 0.36
CA THR A 154 -4.58 25.05 0.22
C THR A 154 -3.54 24.28 1.04
N PHE A 155 -2.26 24.62 0.89
CA PHE A 155 -1.19 23.97 1.63
C PHE A 155 -1.30 24.22 3.15
N TYR A 156 -1.55 25.46 3.57
CA TYR A 156 -1.73 25.80 4.98
C TYR A 156 -2.89 25.03 5.63
N VAL A 157 -4.04 24.93 4.94
CA VAL A 157 -5.22 24.24 5.43
C VAL A 157 -4.99 22.73 5.53
N GLN A 158 -4.28 22.13 4.57
CA GLN A 158 -3.95 20.70 4.62
C GLN A 158 -3.04 20.36 5.81
N THR A 159 -2.00 21.16 6.04
CA THR A 159 -1.13 20.94 7.21
C THR A 159 -1.86 21.28 8.53
N TRP A 160 -2.78 22.25 8.53
CA TRP A 160 -3.66 22.54 9.68
C TRP A 160 -4.62 21.38 9.99
N ASP A 161 -5.19 20.77 8.95
CA ASP A 161 -6.01 19.58 9.05
C ASP A 161 -5.20 18.45 9.71
N GLU A 162 -4.07 18.08 9.12
CA GLU A 162 -3.16 17.05 9.62
C GLU A 162 -2.73 17.30 11.09
N TYR A 163 -2.40 18.55 11.44
CA TYR A 163 -2.05 18.90 12.81
C TYR A 163 -3.18 18.50 13.80
N HIS A 164 -4.44 18.69 13.43
CA HIS A 164 -5.59 18.41 14.29
C HIS A 164 -6.15 16.99 14.16
N THR A 165 -6.14 16.39 12.98
CA THR A 165 -6.66 15.03 12.74
C THR A 165 -5.62 13.96 13.05
N LYS A 166 -4.33 14.32 13.02
CA LYS A 166 -3.18 13.43 13.14
C LYS A 166 -3.03 12.46 11.97
N THR A 167 -3.65 12.77 10.85
CA THR A 167 -3.59 11.94 9.65
C THR A 167 -3.73 12.83 8.43
N LEU A 168 -2.75 12.77 7.53
CA LEU A 168 -2.84 13.43 6.24
C LEU A 168 -3.87 12.70 5.38
N THR A 169 -4.91 13.41 4.93
CA THR A 169 -5.99 12.80 4.14
C THR A 169 -5.99 13.40 2.74
N LEU A 170 -5.67 12.60 1.73
CA LEU A 170 -5.68 13.04 0.34
C LEU A 170 -7.01 12.65 -0.31
N GLY A 171 -7.71 13.64 -0.87
CA GLY A 171 -9.04 13.48 -1.46
C GLY A 171 -9.06 12.60 -2.72
N LEU A 172 -10.27 12.18 -3.12
CA LEU A 172 -10.51 11.25 -4.23
C LEU A 172 -10.29 11.88 -5.62
N VAL A 173 -10.51 13.20 -5.72
CA VAL A 173 -10.26 14.06 -6.88
C VAL A 173 -9.65 15.37 -6.32
N SER A 174 -8.61 15.90 -6.97
CA SER A 174 -7.86 17.09 -6.53
C SER A 174 -6.86 16.86 -5.37
N GLY A 175 -6.20 15.69 -5.33
CA GLY A 175 -5.00 15.53 -4.51
C GLY A 175 -3.79 16.31 -5.08
N PRO A 176 -2.68 16.42 -4.33
CA PRO A 176 -1.44 17.06 -4.78
C PRO A 176 -0.95 16.48 -6.12
N VAL A 177 -1.13 15.18 -6.33
CA VAL A 177 -0.73 14.45 -7.54
C VAL A 177 -1.47 14.95 -8.77
N GLU A 178 -2.80 14.98 -8.77
CA GLU A 178 -3.57 15.43 -9.94
C GLU A 178 -3.35 16.92 -10.24
N GLY A 179 -3.18 17.74 -9.20
CA GLY A 179 -2.83 19.15 -9.35
C GLY A 179 -1.50 19.34 -10.08
N ILE A 180 -0.46 18.63 -9.63
CA ILE A 180 0.87 18.67 -10.26
C ILE A 180 0.83 18.16 -11.71
N LEU A 181 0.17 17.03 -11.97
CA LEU A 181 0.03 16.50 -13.33
C LEU A 181 -0.71 17.48 -14.25
N THR A 182 -1.71 18.19 -13.73
CA THR A 182 -2.41 19.24 -14.48
C THR A 182 -1.46 20.37 -14.87
N LEU A 183 -0.59 20.81 -13.95
CA LEU A 183 0.43 21.83 -14.26
C LEU A 183 1.43 21.32 -15.31
N CYS A 184 1.89 20.07 -15.20
CA CYS A 184 2.75 19.44 -16.22
C CYS A 184 2.09 19.46 -17.61
N VAL A 185 0.79 19.17 -17.69
CA VAL A 185 0.02 19.23 -18.94
C VAL A 185 -0.09 20.67 -19.45
N VAL A 186 -0.35 21.65 -18.59
CA VAL A 186 -0.36 23.07 -18.97
C VAL A 186 0.99 23.46 -19.56
N TYR A 187 2.10 23.16 -18.90
CA TYR A 187 3.44 23.45 -19.39
C TYR A 187 3.74 22.75 -20.73
N ALA A 188 3.35 21.49 -20.89
CA ALA A 188 3.52 20.76 -22.14
C ALA A 188 2.69 21.37 -23.29
N ILE A 189 1.45 21.79 -23.03
CA ILE A 189 0.62 22.48 -24.02
C ILE A 189 1.24 23.83 -24.40
N THR A 190 1.73 24.61 -23.41
CA THR A 190 2.42 25.87 -23.67
C THR A 190 3.64 25.68 -24.58
N ALA A 191 4.41 24.61 -24.36
CA ALA A 191 5.53 24.25 -25.23
C ALA A 191 5.07 23.97 -26.67
N VAL A 192 4.01 23.18 -26.86
CA VAL A 192 3.50 22.82 -28.19
C VAL A 192 2.87 24.02 -28.90
N LYS A 193 2.18 24.90 -28.18
CA LYS A 193 1.50 26.08 -28.74
C LYS A 193 2.43 27.26 -28.98
N GLY A 194 3.65 27.20 -28.47
CA GLY A 194 4.73 28.13 -28.79
C GLY A 194 4.83 29.37 -27.89
N GLY A 195 4.12 29.40 -26.75
CA GLY A 195 4.17 30.54 -25.83
C GLY A 195 3.00 30.59 -24.84
N GLY A 196 3.19 31.31 -23.73
CA GLY A 196 2.16 31.54 -22.71
C GLY A 196 1.03 32.46 -23.16
N SER A 197 1.28 33.31 -24.17
CA SER A 197 0.28 34.15 -24.83
C SER A 197 -0.93 33.37 -25.36
N TYR A 198 -0.76 32.07 -25.65
CA TYR A 198 -1.86 31.17 -25.99
C TYR A 198 -2.99 31.20 -24.95
N TRP A 199 -2.66 31.21 -23.66
CA TRP A 199 -3.63 31.16 -22.57
C TRP A 199 -4.37 32.49 -22.34
N ARG A 200 -3.89 33.59 -22.95
CA ARG A 200 -4.52 34.91 -22.92
C ARG A 200 -5.64 35.05 -23.95
N GLN A 201 -5.82 34.06 -24.82
CA GLN A 201 -6.89 34.07 -25.81
C GLN A 201 -8.24 33.70 -25.16
N PRO A 202 -9.38 34.21 -25.68
CA PRO A 202 -10.71 33.84 -25.17
C PRO A 202 -10.95 32.34 -25.28
N MET A 203 -11.15 31.66 -24.15
CA MET A 203 -11.14 30.19 -24.09
C MET A 203 -12.21 29.56 -24.99
N LEU A 204 -13.44 30.04 -24.91
CA LEU A 204 -14.56 29.47 -25.66
C LEU A 204 -14.37 29.66 -27.17
N GLN A 205 -13.84 30.80 -27.59
CA GLN A 205 -13.52 31.06 -28.99
C GLN A 205 -12.37 30.17 -29.49
N THR A 206 -11.29 30.04 -28.71
CA THR A 206 -10.15 29.19 -29.05
C THR A 206 -10.54 27.71 -29.14
N LEU A 207 -11.53 27.25 -28.36
CA LEU A 207 -12.10 25.91 -28.44
C LEU A 207 -13.13 25.73 -29.57
N GLY A 208 -13.41 26.78 -30.36
CA GLY A 208 -14.32 26.72 -31.50
C GLY A 208 -15.81 26.77 -31.14
N LEU A 209 -16.16 27.19 -29.92
CA LEU A 209 -17.56 27.30 -29.49
C LEU A 209 -18.19 28.60 -30.00
N PRO A 210 -19.34 28.55 -30.70
CA PRO A 210 -20.02 29.75 -31.18
C PRO A 210 -20.62 30.55 -30.01
N HIS A 211 -20.79 31.86 -30.20
CA HIS A 211 -21.47 32.70 -29.21
C HIS A 211 -22.98 32.41 -29.21
N TYR A 212 -23.50 31.94 -28.08
CA TYR A 212 -24.93 31.72 -27.88
C TYR A 212 -25.59 32.92 -27.21
N SER A 213 -26.81 33.27 -27.61
CA SER A 213 -27.52 34.47 -27.14
C SER A 213 -27.82 34.51 -25.63
N PHE A 214 -27.79 33.36 -24.95
CA PHE A 214 -27.97 33.29 -23.49
C PHE A 214 -26.67 33.54 -22.71
N LEU A 215 -25.51 33.47 -23.37
CA LEU A 215 -24.21 33.63 -22.74
C LEU A 215 -23.83 35.12 -22.71
N PRO A 216 -23.48 35.71 -21.54
CA PRO A 216 -23.03 37.09 -21.50
C PRO A 216 -21.70 37.28 -22.24
N GLU A 217 -21.56 38.39 -22.98
CA GLU A 217 -20.33 38.73 -23.72
C GLU A 217 -19.08 38.69 -22.84
N MET A 218 -19.19 39.18 -21.60
CA MET A 218 -18.11 39.15 -20.63
C MET A 218 -17.58 37.73 -20.38
N VAL A 219 -18.46 36.72 -20.32
CA VAL A 219 -18.07 35.31 -20.10
C VAL A 219 -17.49 34.72 -21.38
N TYR A 220 -17.99 35.12 -22.55
CA TYR A 220 -17.47 34.65 -23.83
C TYR A 220 -16.04 35.15 -24.12
N GLN A 221 -15.71 36.35 -23.64
CA GLN A 221 -14.39 36.97 -23.77
C GLN A 221 -13.39 36.56 -22.68
N MET A 222 -13.80 35.75 -21.68
CA MET A 222 -12.89 35.28 -20.63
C MET A 222 -11.77 34.42 -21.23
N ASP A 223 -10.53 34.74 -20.82
CA ASP A 223 -9.37 33.95 -21.19
C ASP A 223 -9.30 32.64 -20.38
N PHE A 224 -8.41 31.72 -20.76
CA PHE A 224 -8.25 30.45 -20.05
C PHE A 224 -7.90 30.65 -18.56
N GLY A 225 -7.13 31.70 -18.25
CA GLY A 225 -6.76 32.06 -16.89
C GLY A 225 -7.95 32.51 -16.04
N ASP A 226 -8.89 33.25 -16.63
CA ASP A 226 -10.11 33.68 -15.96
C ASP A 226 -11.01 32.48 -15.60
N PHE A 227 -11.17 31.53 -16.53
CA PHE A 227 -11.87 30.28 -16.26
C PHE A 227 -11.17 29.43 -15.19
N TYR A 228 -9.84 29.33 -15.26
CA TYR A 228 -9.04 28.63 -14.26
C TYR A 228 -9.22 29.24 -12.86
N MET A 229 -9.14 30.57 -12.73
CA MET A 229 -9.34 31.24 -11.44
C MET A 229 -10.76 31.05 -10.90
N ALA A 230 -11.79 31.10 -11.76
CA ALA A 230 -13.17 30.87 -11.35
C ALA A 230 -13.39 29.43 -10.85
N TYR A 231 -12.93 28.44 -11.61
CA TYR A 231 -12.99 27.03 -11.22
C TYR A 231 -12.17 26.76 -9.96
N GLY A 232 -10.93 27.23 -9.91
CA GLY A 232 -10.03 27.07 -8.77
C GLY A 232 -10.61 27.69 -7.49
N SER A 233 -11.33 28.81 -7.59
CA SER A 233 -12.01 29.42 -6.45
C SER A 233 -13.13 28.52 -5.89
N LEU A 234 -13.91 27.86 -6.76
CA LEU A 234 -14.95 26.92 -6.32
C LEU A 234 -14.34 25.70 -5.62
N VAL A 235 -13.27 25.14 -6.19
CA VAL A 235 -12.53 24.00 -5.61
C VAL A 235 -11.92 24.38 -4.27
N LEU A 236 -11.28 25.55 -4.18
CA LEU A 236 -10.68 26.05 -2.95
C LEU A 236 -11.70 26.20 -1.81
N ILE A 237 -12.88 26.75 -2.11
CA ILE A 237 -13.97 26.89 -1.14
C ILE A 237 -14.44 25.52 -0.67
N PHE A 238 -14.65 24.58 -1.59
CA PHE A 238 -15.06 23.21 -1.25
C PHE A 238 -14.03 22.52 -0.33
N ASN A 239 -12.75 22.56 -0.71
CA ASN A 239 -11.67 21.95 0.09
C ASN A 239 -11.57 22.56 1.49
N LEU A 240 -11.75 23.88 1.61
CA LEU A 240 -11.76 24.56 2.91
C LEU A 240 -12.92 24.05 3.80
N PHE A 241 -14.12 23.89 3.25
CA PHE A 241 -15.27 23.35 3.98
C PHE A 241 -15.06 21.87 4.35
N GLU A 242 -14.50 21.07 3.45
CA GLU A 242 -14.20 19.67 3.69
C GLU A 242 -13.19 19.49 4.83
N SER A 243 -12.04 20.17 4.78
CA SER A 243 -11.03 20.13 5.85
C SER A 243 -11.57 20.66 7.17
N ALA A 244 -12.37 21.74 7.15
CA ALA A 244 -13.00 22.24 8.37
C ALA A 244 -13.94 21.19 8.99
N ASN A 245 -14.76 20.51 8.18
CA ASN A 245 -15.64 19.44 8.64
C ASN A 245 -14.86 18.24 9.18
N ASN A 246 -13.78 17.84 8.51
CA ASN A 246 -12.90 16.74 8.93
C ASN A 246 -12.30 17.02 10.31
N VAL A 247 -11.68 18.19 10.49
CA VAL A 247 -11.10 18.63 11.76
C VAL A 247 -12.15 18.69 12.87
N MET A 248 -13.31 19.29 12.60
CA MET A 248 -14.39 19.37 13.58
C MET A 248 -14.88 17.98 14.00
N ALA A 249 -15.02 17.04 13.06
CA ALA A 249 -15.44 15.67 13.34
C ALA A 249 -14.40 14.93 14.18
N ALA A 250 -13.11 15.02 13.81
CA ALA A 250 -12.02 14.38 14.53
C ALA A 250 -11.90 14.88 15.99
N ARG A 251 -12.03 16.20 16.20
CA ARG A 251 -11.99 16.80 17.54
C ARG A 251 -13.20 16.40 18.38
N ARG A 252 -14.41 16.39 17.80
CA ARG A 252 -15.62 15.91 18.50
C ARG A 252 -15.48 14.47 18.96
N LYS A 253 -14.90 13.60 18.13
CA LYS A 253 -14.64 12.20 18.47
C LYS A 253 -13.69 12.04 19.67
N ARG A 254 -12.78 12.98 19.89
CA ARG A 254 -11.88 13.03 21.04
C ARG A 254 -12.43 13.80 22.26
N GLY A 255 -13.66 14.31 22.18
CA GLY A 255 -14.25 15.14 23.24
C GLY A 255 -13.64 16.54 23.36
N GLU A 256 -12.91 17.00 22.34
CA GLU A 256 -12.28 18.32 22.30
C GLU A 256 -13.25 19.38 21.74
N SER A 257 -13.04 20.65 22.09
CA SER A 257 -13.79 21.75 21.48
C SER A 257 -13.52 21.83 19.98
N ALA A 258 -14.57 21.61 19.18
CA ALA A 258 -14.48 21.60 17.71
C ALA A 258 -14.24 23.00 17.13
N GLY A 259 -14.90 24.03 17.69
CA GLY A 259 -14.82 25.41 17.18
C GLY A 259 -13.49 26.09 17.47
N GLN A 260 -12.76 25.68 18.52
CA GLN A 260 -11.46 26.28 18.86
C GLN A 260 -10.39 26.04 17.79
N ALA A 261 -10.46 24.93 17.03
CA ALA A 261 -9.50 24.66 15.96
C ALA A 261 -9.55 25.70 14.84
N LEU A 262 -10.74 26.25 14.55
CA LEU A 262 -10.93 27.24 13.49
C LEU A 262 -10.19 28.55 13.76
N ILE A 263 -9.87 28.85 15.03
CA ILE A 263 -9.04 30.00 15.41
C ILE A 263 -7.64 29.87 14.78
N GLY A 264 -7.15 28.64 14.58
CA GLY A 264 -5.88 28.34 13.91
C GLY A 264 -5.82 28.80 12.46
N LEU A 265 -6.96 29.05 11.80
CA LEU A 265 -7.00 29.63 10.45
C LEU A 265 -6.85 31.16 10.44
N GLY A 266 -7.20 31.82 11.56
CA GLY A 266 -7.17 33.27 11.70
C GLY A 266 -5.82 33.93 11.36
N PRO A 267 -4.66 33.41 11.84
CA PRO A 267 -3.36 33.95 11.50
C PRO A 267 -3.06 34.00 10.00
N PHE A 268 -3.48 33.00 9.22
CA PHE A 268 -3.29 33.01 7.77
C PHE A 268 -4.03 34.18 7.12
N PHE A 269 -5.34 34.31 7.38
CA PHE A 269 -6.15 35.39 6.82
C PHE A 269 -5.70 36.77 7.31
N GLY A 270 -5.31 36.89 8.58
CA GLY A 270 -4.75 38.14 9.13
C GLY A 270 -3.49 38.58 8.39
N ARG A 271 -2.56 37.67 8.12
CA ARG A 271 -1.35 37.95 7.34
C ARG A 271 -1.67 38.35 5.91
N TRP A 272 -2.64 37.68 5.27
CA TRP A 272 -3.06 38.02 3.92
C TRP A 272 -3.75 39.38 3.80
N ILE A 273 -4.47 39.83 4.84
CA ILE A 273 -4.97 41.21 4.91
C ILE A 273 -3.79 42.20 4.91
N VAL A 274 -2.73 41.94 5.68
CA VAL A 274 -1.54 42.79 5.73
C VAL A 274 -0.79 42.78 4.38
N ILE A 275 -0.63 41.61 3.76
CA ILE A 275 0.00 41.45 2.44
C ILE A 275 -0.76 42.26 1.38
N ALA A 276 -2.08 42.08 1.31
CA ALA A 276 -2.91 42.79 0.35
C ALA A 276 -2.90 44.31 0.60
N ALA A 277 -2.97 44.73 1.86
CA ALA A 277 -2.90 46.14 2.24
C ALA A 277 -1.56 46.76 1.81
N TYR A 278 -0.42 46.08 2.06
CA TYR A 278 0.90 46.58 1.68
C TYR A 278 1.01 46.76 0.16
N LEU A 279 0.61 45.76 -0.62
CA LEU A 279 0.67 45.83 -2.09
C LEU A 279 -0.29 46.88 -2.67
N ALA A 280 -1.45 47.09 -2.06
CA ALA A 280 -2.39 48.14 -2.47
C ALA A 280 -1.82 49.54 -2.20
N LEU A 281 -1.09 49.72 -1.10
CA LEU A 281 -0.41 50.97 -0.75
C LEU A 281 0.89 51.18 -1.56
N GLN A 282 1.53 50.09 -2.01
CA GLN A 282 2.80 50.11 -2.73
C GLN A 282 2.68 49.50 -4.14
N PRO A 283 2.00 50.21 -5.08
CA PRO A 283 1.77 49.69 -6.43
C PRO A 283 3.06 49.47 -7.23
N ASN A 284 4.15 50.17 -6.88
CA ASN A 284 5.46 49.93 -7.47
C ASN A 284 5.98 48.51 -7.16
N ILE A 285 5.77 48.03 -5.93
CA ILE A 285 6.14 46.65 -5.56
C ILE A 285 5.28 45.67 -6.33
N LEU A 286 3.96 45.88 -6.37
CA LEU A 286 3.03 45.01 -7.08
C LEU A 286 3.34 44.86 -8.58
N ARG A 287 3.73 45.94 -9.25
CA ARG A 287 3.87 45.96 -10.72
C ARG A 287 5.29 45.74 -11.21
N ASN A 288 6.31 46.06 -10.41
CA ASN A 288 7.71 46.03 -10.86
C ASN A 288 8.60 45.10 -10.03
N HIS A 289 8.22 44.75 -8.80
CA HIS A 289 9.03 43.97 -7.87
C HIS A 289 8.23 42.87 -7.16
N LEU A 290 7.26 42.29 -7.85
CA LEU A 290 6.39 41.26 -7.31
C LEU A 290 7.15 39.95 -7.10
N VAL A 291 8.03 39.57 -8.03
CA VAL A 291 8.81 38.32 -7.94
C VAL A 291 9.57 38.20 -6.60
N PRO A 292 10.44 39.15 -6.20
CA PRO A 292 11.09 39.11 -4.88
C PRO A 292 10.08 39.17 -3.70
N PHE A 293 8.96 39.86 -3.87
CA PHE A 293 7.90 39.88 -2.87
C PHE A 293 7.20 38.52 -2.71
N VAL A 294 7.01 37.76 -3.79
CA VAL A 294 6.47 36.39 -3.77
C VAL A 294 7.41 35.45 -3.02
N PHE A 295 8.74 35.56 -3.22
CA PHE A 295 9.71 34.80 -2.40
C PHE A 295 9.57 35.12 -0.91
N TYR A 296 9.39 36.39 -0.56
CA TYR A 296 9.18 36.80 0.83
C TYR A 296 7.90 36.20 1.42
N VAL A 297 6.78 36.27 0.70
CA VAL A 297 5.50 35.68 1.13
C VAL A 297 5.58 34.15 1.19
N GLY A 298 6.27 33.52 0.24
CA GLY A 298 6.54 32.09 0.23
C GLY A 298 7.29 31.63 1.48
N LEU A 299 8.39 32.31 1.83
CA LEU A 299 9.15 32.04 3.06
C LEU A 299 8.33 32.30 4.33
N LEU A 300 7.51 33.36 4.35
CA LEU A 300 6.59 33.64 5.45
C LEU A 300 5.63 32.46 5.66
N ASN A 301 5.05 31.91 4.59
CA ASN A 301 4.15 30.76 4.68
C ASN A 301 4.89 29.47 5.03
N ALA A 302 6.04 29.20 4.40
CA ALA A 302 6.87 28.03 4.68
C ALA A 302 7.32 28.00 6.14
N TYR A 303 7.63 29.15 6.73
CA TYR A 303 7.93 29.25 8.16
C TYR A 303 6.71 28.88 9.03
N SER A 304 5.52 29.39 8.71
CA SER A 304 4.31 29.04 9.48
C SER A 304 3.93 27.57 9.37
N VAL A 305 4.05 26.99 8.19
CA VAL A 305 3.79 25.56 7.97
C VAL A 305 4.86 24.71 8.65
N GLY A 306 6.13 25.07 8.52
CA GLY A 306 7.24 24.40 9.23
C GLY A 306 7.06 24.43 10.74
N GLN A 307 6.65 25.55 11.34
CA GLN A 307 6.33 25.61 12.77
C GLN A 307 5.18 24.66 13.14
N MET A 308 4.16 24.54 12.28
CA MET A 308 3.00 23.67 12.52
C MET A 308 3.36 22.19 12.42
N ILE A 309 4.21 21.81 11.46
CA ILE A 309 4.78 20.47 11.34
C ILE A 309 5.64 20.17 12.57
N THR A 310 6.57 21.06 12.95
CA THR A 310 7.37 20.89 14.17
C THR A 310 6.49 20.74 15.42
N ALA A 311 5.40 21.51 15.54
CA ALA A 311 4.44 21.39 16.63
C ALA A 311 3.68 20.06 16.58
N HIS A 312 3.35 19.56 15.38
CA HIS A 312 2.74 18.25 15.18
C HIS A 312 3.66 17.12 15.67
N LEU A 313 4.91 17.09 15.18
CA LEU A 313 5.92 16.08 15.50
C LEU A 313 6.27 16.05 16.99
N THR A 314 6.32 17.22 17.62
CA THR A 314 6.65 17.35 19.05
C THR A 314 5.44 17.30 19.97
N LYS A 315 4.23 17.15 19.43
CA LYS A 315 2.94 17.20 20.17
C LYS A 315 2.77 18.49 20.98
N SER A 316 3.24 19.61 20.43
CA SER A 316 3.18 20.94 21.03
C SER A 316 1.89 21.68 20.68
N GLU A 317 1.63 22.78 21.38
CA GLU A 317 0.51 23.68 21.08
C GLU A 317 0.62 24.30 19.67
N PHE A 318 -0.52 24.70 19.12
CA PHE A 318 -0.61 25.26 17.79
C PHE A 318 0.16 26.59 17.70
N PRO A 319 1.04 26.79 16.69
CA PRO A 319 1.82 28.01 16.56
C PRO A 319 1.01 29.13 15.90
N TYR A 320 0.64 30.15 16.67
CA TYR A 320 -0.08 31.33 16.16
C TYR A 320 0.84 32.45 15.66
N GLU A 321 2.08 32.49 16.15
CA GLU A 321 3.00 33.61 15.93
C GLU A 321 3.89 33.40 14.70
N ASN A 322 4.17 34.48 13.97
CA ASN A 322 5.14 34.50 12.87
C ASN A 322 5.87 35.84 12.84
N VAL A 323 7.13 35.83 13.29
CA VAL A 323 7.97 37.04 13.39
C VAL A 323 8.26 37.69 12.04
N ILE A 324 8.24 36.92 10.94
CA ILE A 324 8.48 37.42 9.57
C ILE A 324 7.40 38.42 9.15
N THR A 325 6.22 38.38 9.79
CA THR A 325 5.11 39.31 9.48
C THR A 325 5.35 40.72 10.03
N LEU A 326 6.15 40.88 11.10
CA LEU A 326 6.28 42.15 11.81
C LEU A 326 6.82 43.31 10.95
N PRO A 327 7.88 43.14 10.14
CA PRO A 327 8.33 44.19 9.23
C PRO A 327 7.25 44.63 8.25
N LEU A 328 6.43 43.70 7.74
CA LEU A 328 5.36 44.04 6.81
C LEU A 328 4.25 44.85 7.48
N ILE A 329 3.89 44.52 8.72
CA ILE A 329 2.95 45.33 9.52
C ILE A 329 3.47 46.76 9.67
N TYR A 330 4.76 46.92 9.99
CA TYR A 330 5.39 48.23 10.05
C TYR A 330 5.32 48.95 8.70
N GLY A 331 5.61 48.27 7.59
CA GLY A 331 5.50 48.84 6.24
C GLY A 331 4.09 49.30 5.89
N VAL A 332 3.05 48.57 6.30
CA VAL A 332 1.65 49.00 6.14
C VAL A 332 1.35 50.24 6.95
N ILE A 333 1.69 50.24 8.25
CA ILE A 333 1.48 51.40 9.14
C ILE A 333 2.21 52.62 8.58
N ASP A 334 3.46 52.47 8.19
CA ASP A 334 4.26 53.55 7.61
C ASP A 334 3.62 54.13 6.33
N ALA A 335 3.19 53.27 5.41
CA ALA A 335 2.56 53.68 4.16
C ALA A 335 1.13 54.24 4.33
N MET A 336 0.42 53.89 5.40
CA MET A 336 -0.89 54.44 5.71
C MET A 336 -0.84 55.93 6.11
N GLY A 337 0.24 56.37 6.76
CA GLY A 337 0.40 57.74 7.26
C GLY A 337 0.16 58.81 6.19
N PRO A 338 0.89 58.78 5.05
CA PRO A 338 0.69 59.71 3.94
C PRO A 338 -0.73 59.64 3.34
N VAL A 339 -1.29 58.44 3.20
CA VAL A 339 -2.64 58.24 2.63
C VAL A 339 -3.72 58.83 3.53
N LEU A 340 -3.61 58.67 4.84
CA LEU A 340 -4.54 59.27 5.80
C LEU A 340 -4.41 60.79 5.79
N GLN A 341 -3.18 61.31 5.68
CA GLN A 341 -2.94 62.75 5.59
C GLN A 341 -3.58 63.35 4.35
N GLU A 342 -3.48 62.69 3.20
CA GLU A 342 -4.09 63.11 1.94
C GLU A 342 -5.63 63.02 1.98
N LYS A 343 -6.19 61.90 2.46
CA LYS A 343 -7.63 61.62 2.36
C LYS A 343 -8.47 62.18 3.50
N LEU A 344 -7.91 62.25 4.71
CA LEU A 344 -8.64 62.56 5.95
C LEU A 344 -8.04 63.75 6.72
N GLY A 345 -6.92 64.32 6.27
CA GLY A 345 -6.29 65.48 6.89
C GLY A 345 -5.54 65.19 8.20
N PHE A 346 -5.39 63.93 8.59
CA PHE A 346 -4.57 63.50 9.73
C PHE A 346 -3.70 62.32 9.33
N GLY A 347 -2.46 62.24 9.80
CA GLY A 347 -1.51 61.19 9.43
C GLY A 347 -0.09 61.52 9.88
N TRP A 348 0.89 60.75 9.43
CA TRP A 348 2.31 60.97 9.70
C TRP A 348 3.13 60.83 8.40
N PRO A 349 4.27 61.52 8.29
CA PRO A 349 5.21 61.29 7.20
C PRO A 349 5.71 59.84 7.22
N SER A 350 5.84 59.23 6.04
CA SER A 350 6.46 57.91 5.89
C SER A 350 7.95 57.99 6.23
N ALA A 351 8.40 57.16 7.15
CA ALA A 351 9.80 56.98 7.51
C ALA A 351 10.57 56.17 6.45
N LEU A 352 9.88 55.30 5.71
CA LEU A 352 10.45 54.57 4.58
C LEU A 352 10.51 55.40 3.30
N GLY A 353 9.80 56.53 3.23
CA GLY A 353 9.71 57.35 2.01
C GLY A 353 8.99 56.62 0.87
N ASP A 354 9.33 56.99 -0.36
CA ASP A 354 8.76 56.45 -1.59
C ASP A 354 9.82 55.81 -2.52
N GLY A 355 9.34 55.22 -3.61
CA GLY A 355 10.19 54.71 -4.70
C GLY A 355 11.25 53.69 -4.24
N VAL A 356 12.52 54.06 -4.38
CA VAL A 356 13.67 53.16 -4.16
C VAL A 356 13.77 52.68 -2.71
N TYR A 357 13.40 53.51 -1.73
CA TYR A 357 13.50 53.13 -0.33
C TYR A 357 12.46 52.06 0.07
N GLN A 358 11.26 52.10 -0.52
CA GLN A 358 10.26 51.03 -0.36
C GLN A 358 10.73 49.71 -0.98
N VAL A 359 11.41 49.78 -2.12
CA VAL A 359 12.03 48.58 -2.75
C VAL A 359 13.14 48.02 -1.87
N ALA A 360 14.02 48.89 -1.34
CA ALA A 360 15.09 48.49 -0.44
C ALA A 360 14.54 47.87 0.87
N PHE A 361 13.44 48.43 1.40
CA PHE A 361 12.74 47.87 2.54
C PHE A 361 12.19 46.47 2.25
N MET A 362 11.52 46.27 1.11
CA MET A 362 11.01 44.95 0.70
C MET A 362 12.15 43.92 0.61
N PHE A 363 13.29 44.27 0.01
CA PHE A 363 14.46 43.37 -0.02
C PHE A 363 15.05 43.12 1.38
N THR A 364 14.96 44.10 2.29
CA THR A 364 15.32 43.91 3.70
C THR A 364 14.37 42.94 4.40
N CYS A 365 13.05 43.02 4.12
CA CYS A 365 12.08 42.04 4.60
C CYS A 365 12.38 40.64 4.06
N LEU A 366 12.73 40.52 2.78
CA LEU A 366 13.14 39.26 2.17
C LEU A 366 14.40 38.69 2.85
N GLY A 367 15.44 39.51 3.02
CA GLY A 367 16.67 39.11 3.71
C GLY A 367 16.42 38.69 5.15
N PHE A 368 15.55 39.40 5.87
CA PHE A 368 15.10 39.02 7.21
C PHE A 368 14.36 37.68 7.21
N ALA A 369 13.45 37.45 6.26
CA ALA A 369 12.74 36.19 6.13
C ALA A 369 13.69 35.02 5.84
N VAL A 370 14.67 35.21 4.94
CA VAL A 370 15.73 34.22 4.66
C VAL A 370 16.52 33.91 5.93
N GLY A 371 16.91 34.92 6.70
CA GLY A 371 17.65 34.72 7.96
C GLY A 371 16.85 33.97 9.02
N VAL A 372 15.59 34.34 9.23
CA VAL A 372 14.71 33.67 10.21
C VAL A 372 14.40 32.24 9.79
N TYR A 373 13.97 32.04 8.54
CA TYR A 373 13.63 30.70 8.03
C TYR A 373 14.87 29.79 7.97
N GLY A 374 16.00 30.30 7.48
CA GLY A 374 17.26 29.56 7.48
C GLY A 374 17.71 29.17 8.88
N SER A 375 17.61 30.08 9.86
CA SER A 375 17.87 29.75 11.26
C SER A 375 16.93 28.68 11.81
N PHE A 376 15.65 28.73 11.44
CA PHE A 376 14.67 27.72 11.84
C PHE A 376 14.98 26.34 11.26
N VAL A 377 15.23 26.24 9.96
CA VAL A 377 15.56 24.99 9.29
C VAL A 377 16.82 24.38 9.90
N VAL A 378 17.89 25.17 10.07
CA VAL A 378 19.14 24.67 10.64
C VAL A 378 18.96 24.20 12.08
N ASP A 379 18.37 25.01 12.96
CA ASP A 379 18.22 24.67 14.38
C ASP A 379 17.33 23.43 14.57
N VAL A 380 16.20 23.35 13.87
CA VAL A 380 15.28 22.21 13.99
C VAL A 380 15.91 20.93 13.44
N ILE A 381 16.51 20.98 12.24
CA ILE A 381 17.15 19.79 11.63
C ILE A 381 18.29 19.30 12.50
N VAL A 382 19.21 20.19 12.91
CA VAL A 382 20.36 19.83 13.76
C VAL A 382 19.87 19.26 15.10
N THR A 383 18.89 19.90 15.73
CA THR A 383 18.35 19.42 17.02
C THR A 383 17.74 18.02 16.89
N ILE A 384 16.98 17.74 15.82
CA ILE A 384 16.41 16.40 15.59
C ILE A 384 17.52 15.40 15.27
N CYS A 385 18.49 15.76 14.43
CA CYS A 385 19.62 14.90 14.05
C CYS A 385 20.46 14.52 15.26
N ASP A 386 20.81 15.49 16.10
CA ASP A 386 21.60 15.28 17.31
C ASP A 386 20.84 14.43 18.33
N TYR A 387 19.53 14.67 18.50
CA TYR A 387 18.73 13.92 19.47
C TYR A 387 18.45 12.47 19.06
N LEU A 388 18.19 12.24 17.77
CA LEU A 388 17.91 10.90 17.22
C LEU A 388 19.17 10.16 16.76
N ASP A 389 20.35 10.80 16.84
CA ASP A 389 21.63 10.29 16.37
C ASP A 389 21.62 9.90 14.88
N ILE A 390 21.08 10.77 14.02
CA ILE A 390 20.98 10.57 12.56
C ILE A 390 21.67 11.70 11.79
N TRP A 391 21.86 11.50 10.49
CA TRP A 391 22.32 12.54 9.56
C TRP A 391 21.20 12.89 8.58
N CYS A 392 21.14 14.17 8.20
CA CYS A 392 20.03 14.66 7.37
C CYS A 392 20.13 14.19 5.91
N LEU A 393 21.30 14.32 5.28
CA LEU A 393 21.48 14.08 3.83
C LEU A 393 22.29 12.82 3.51
N THR A 394 22.73 12.09 4.54
CA THR A 394 23.48 10.85 4.42
C THR A 394 22.97 9.86 5.45
N ILE A 395 23.17 8.56 5.20
CA ILE A 395 22.76 7.52 6.16
C ILE A 395 23.92 7.30 7.14
N LYS A 396 23.74 7.71 8.39
CA LYS A 396 24.76 7.59 9.44
C LYS A 396 25.00 6.13 9.85
N HIS A 397 23.91 5.38 9.98
CA HIS A 397 23.90 3.98 10.37
C HIS A 397 23.28 3.16 9.23
N PRO A 398 24.06 2.76 8.21
CA PRO A 398 23.55 1.99 7.08
C PRO A 398 23.11 0.62 7.55
N TYR A 399 21.92 0.20 7.12
CA TYR A 399 21.46 -1.16 7.38
C TYR A 399 22.34 -2.16 6.61
N THR A 400 23.06 -3.02 7.34
CA THR A 400 23.77 -4.19 6.83
C THR A 400 23.39 -5.42 7.64
N ALA A 401 23.39 -6.63 7.04
CA ALA A 401 23.11 -7.86 7.79
C ALA A 401 24.05 -8.07 9.00
N GLU A 402 25.26 -7.50 8.95
CA GLU A 402 26.25 -7.54 10.04
C GLU A 402 26.01 -6.51 11.16
N THR A 403 25.31 -5.40 10.88
CA THR A 403 24.97 -4.40 11.93
C THR A 403 23.92 -4.96 12.88
N GLU A 404 22.99 -5.78 12.38
CA GLU A 404 22.01 -6.52 13.19
C GLU A 404 22.71 -7.47 14.18
N GLU A 405 23.66 -8.30 13.72
CA GLU A 405 24.46 -9.15 14.61
C GLU A 405 25.28 -8.35 15.65
N THR A 406 25.81 -7.18 15.27
CA THR A 406 26.67 -6.37 16.14
C THR A 406 25.86 -5.60 17.18
N GLU A 407 24.67 -5.12 16.83
CA GLU A 407 23.71 -4.54 17.79
C GLU A 407 23.14 -5.63 18.70
N GLN A 408 22.77 -6.81 18.18
CA GLN A 408 22.41 -7.96 19.02
C GLN A 408 23.55 -8.32 19.98
N LYS A 409 24.82 -8.37 19.51
CA LYS A 409 25.99 -8.65 20.37
C LYS A 409 26.25 -7.56 21.41
N LYS A 410 26.02 -6.27 21.11
CA LYS A 410 26.15 -5.17 22.09
C LYS A 410 25.04 -5.19 23.14
N ILE A 411 23.81 -5.50 22.72
CA ILE A 411 22.68 -5.69 23.63
C ILE A 411 22.97 -6.88 24.56
N ASN A 412 23.40 -8.01 23.99
CA ASN A 412 23.81 -9.21 24.74
C ASN A 412 25.02 -8.98 25.67
N ALA A 413 25.98 -8.12 25.28
CA ALA A 413 27.16 -7.80 26.09
C ALA A 413 26.85 -6.81 27.23
N SER A 414 25.87 -5.92 27.05
CA SER A 414 25.40 -5.00 28.11
C SER A 414 24.62 -5.71 29.21
N GLU A 415 24.05 -6.88 28.92
CA GLU A 415 23.32 -7.74 29.87
C GLU A 415 24.22 -8.78 30.58
N GLY A 416 25.45 -9.00 30.11
CA GLY A 416 26.36 -10.05 30.60
C GLY A 416 27.27 -9.69 31.80
N GLY A 417 27.12 -8.50 32.39
CA GLY A 417 28.06 -7.96 33.37
C GLY A 417 27.61 -8.05 34.83
N ASN A 418 27.47 -9.26 35.40
CA ASN A 418 27.76 -9.56 36.82
C ASN A 418 27.41 -11.01 37.17
N GLY A 419 28.43 -11.89 37.13
CA GLY A 419 28.34 -13.24 37.66
C GLY A 419 29.35 -13.45 38.79
N ALA A 420 28.87 -13.46 40.04
CA ALA A 420 29.50 -14.22 41.11
C ALA A 420 28.51 -14.53 42.26
N SER A 421 28.37 -15.83 42.52
CA SER A 421 27.86 -16.52 43.72
C SER A 421 26.35 -16.80 43.88
N GLY A 422 26.03 -18.10 43.98
CA GLY A 422 25.13 -18.62 45.03
C GLY A 422 23.68 -18.94 44.66
N ALA A 423 23.43 -20.23 44.36
CA ALA A 423 22.27 -21.07 44.71
C ALA A 423 20.81 -20.55 44.58
N ASN A 424 20.01 -21.35 43.84
CA ASN A 424 18.56 -21.52 43.89
C ASN A 424 17.66 -20.26 43.85
N GLY A 425 17.21 -19.92 42.65
CA GLY A 425 16.05 -19.03 42.44
C GLY A 425 15.59 -19.07 40.99
N SER A 426 14.33 -19.43 40.77
CA SER A 426 13.59 -19.31 39.51
C SER A 426 13.79 -17.91 38.91
N THR A 427 14.54 -17.80 37.81
CA THR A 427 14.69 -16.55 37.04
C THR A 427 13.76 -16.57 35.84
N THR A 428 12.58 -15.97 36.00
CA THR A 428 11.74 -15.52 34.89
C THR A 428 12.53 -14.52 34.05
N SER A 429 12.94 -14.92 32.85
CA SER A 429 13.44 -13.99 31.82
C SER A 429 12.35 -12.96 31.58
N VAL A 430 12.63 -11.69 31.86
CA VAL A 430 11.69 -10.61 31.54
C VAL A 430 11.65 -10.49 30.03
N SER A 431 10.56 -10.99 29.43
CA SER A 431 10.32 -10.88 27.98
C SER A 431 10.41 -9.41 27.55
N ARG A 432 11.17 -9.12 26.48
CA ARG A 432 11.27 -7.80 25.83
C ARG A 432 9.90 -7.20 25.49
N PHE A 433 8.92 -8.07 25.24
CA PHE A 433 7.54 -7.73 24.93
C PHE A 433 6.61 -8.11 26.08
N ASP A 434 5.47 -7.42 26.22
CA ASP A 434 4.49 -7.70 27.27
C ASP A 434 4.15 -9.20 27.36
N PRO A 435 4.55 -9.90 28.45
CA PRO A 435 4.32 -11.32 28.60
C PRO A 435 2.84 -11.65 28.82
N HIS A 436 2.01 -10.67 29.21
CA HIS A 436 0.60 -10.85 29.54
C HIS A 436 -0.36 -10.52 28.39
N PHE A 437 0.13 -9.95 27.28
CA PHE A 437 -0.72 -9.54 26.17
C PHE A 437 -1.50 -10.71 25.56
N THR A 438 -0.84 -11.84 25.26
CA THR A 438 -1.52 -13.04 24.71
C THR A 438 -2.59 -13.58 25.65
N ASP A 439 -2.28 -13.67 26.94
CA ASP A 439 -3.25 -14.16 27.93
C ASP A 439 -4.45 -13.23 28.02
N SER A 440 -4.24 -11.92 27.93
CA SER A 440 -5.31 -10.93 27.90
C SER A 440 -6.25 -11.11 26.70
N VAL A 441 -5.69 -11.36 25.52
CA VAL A 441 -6.49 -11.64 24.30
C VAL A 441 -7.27 -12.96 24.43
N ILE A 442 -6.63 -14.02 24.93
CA ILE A 442 -7.29 -15.32 25.15
C ILE A 442 -8.42 -15.17 26.18
N ASN A 443 -8.19 -14.45 27.27
CA ASN A 443 -9.15 -14.22 28.34
C ASN A 443 -10.34 -13.35 27.92
N ALA A 444 -10.23 -12.59 26.83
CA ALA A 444 -11.34 -11.84 26.24
C ALA A 444 -12.41 -12.75 25.59
N THR A 445 -12.18 -14.07 25.50
CA THR A 445 -13.15 -15.04 24.95
C THR A 445 -14.41 -15.11 25.81
N GLY A 446 -15.52 -14.57 25.30
CA GLY A 446 -16.80 -14.46 26.02
C GLY A 446 -17.38 -15.79 26.53
N PRO A 447 -18.32 -15.75 27.49
CA PRO A 447 -18.81 -16.94 28.21
C PRO A 447 -19.64 -17.89 27.35
N LYS A 448 -20.16 -17.43 26.20
CA LYS A 448 -21.00 -18.24 25.29
C LYS A 448 -20.20 -19.09 24.29
N ALA A 449 -18.87 -18.96 24.23
CA ALA A 449 -18.06 -19.76 23.32
C ALA A 449 -18.08 -21.24 23.71
N SER A 450 -18.20 -22.14 22.72
CA SER A 450 -18.20 -23.58 22.95
C SER A 450 -16.85 -24.07 23.53
N PRO A 451 -16.82 -25.20 24.27
CA PRO A 451 -15.58 -25.73 24.81
C PRO A 451 -14.51 -26.00 23.74
N ARG A 452 -14.91 -26.52 22.56
CA ARG A 452 -13.99 -26.76 21.44
C ARG A 452 -13.43 -25.47 20.87
N LEU A 453 -14.27 -24.46 20.62
CA LEU A 453 -13.83 -23.16 20.11
C LEU A 453 -12.85 -22.48 21.07
N ARG A 454 -13.15 -22.52 22.38
CA ARG A 454 -12.27 -21.96 23.42
C ARG A 454 -10.90 -22.64 23.42
N LYS A 455 -10.85 -23.98 23.29
CA LYS A 455 -9.58 -24.72 23.20
C LYS A 455 -8.78 -24.34 21.94
N VAL A 456 -9.42 -24.37 20.77
CA VAL A 456 -8.75 -24.14 19.48
C VAL A 456 -8.28 -22.70 19.34
N MET A 457 -9.13 -21.71 19.60
CA MET A 457 -8.78 -20.30 19.44
C MET A 457 -7.73 -19.83 20.44
N ALA A 458 -7.75 -20.36 21.67
CA ALA A 458 -6.70 -20.05 22.65
C ALA A 458 -5.32 -20.56 22.19
N SER A 459 -5.27 -21.79 21.68
CA SER A 459 -4.04 -22.39 21.15
C SER A 459 -3.56 -21.64 19.91
N LEU A 460 -4.43 -21.39 18.93
CA LEU A 460 -4.09 -20.63 17.72
C LEU A 460 -3.56 -19.24 18.05
N THR A 461 -4.26 -18.49 18.91
CA THR A 461 -3.83 -17.14 19.32
C THR A 461 -2.45 -17.18 19.96
N ARG A 462 -2.18 -18.18 20.81
CA ARG A 462 -0.88 -18.33 21.46
C ARG A 462 0.21 -18.61 20.44
N HIS A 463 0.06 -19.64 19.62
CA HIS A 463 1.06 -19.99 18.60
C HIS A 463 1.30 -18.85 17.59
N LEU A 464 0.25 -18.14 17.18
CA LEU A 464 0.39 -17.01 16.27
C LEU A 464 1.12 -15.83 16.91
N HIS A 465 0.78 -15.47 18.15
CA HIS A 465 1.49 -14.41 18.87
C HIS A 465 2.94 -14.79 19.16
N ASP A 466 3.20 -16.06 19.51
CA ASP A 466 4.53 -16.56 19.78
C ASP A 466 5.37 -16.58 18.49
N PHE A 467 4.81 -17.00 17.36
CA PHE A 467 5.42 -16.86 16.02
C PHE A 467 5.77 -15.40 15.70
N CYS A 468 4.84 -14.47 15.94
CA CYS A 468 5.09 -13.05 15.69
C CYS A 468 6.20 -12.48 16.59
N ARG A 469 6.28 -12.92 17.85
CA ARG A 469 7.35 -12.49 18.78
C ARG A 469 8.70 -13.11 18.43
N GLU A 470 8.71 -14.40 18.11
CA GLU A 470 9.91 -15.16 17.75
C GLU A 470 10.61 -14.54 16.54
N ASN A 471 9.83 -14.11 15.56
CA ASN A 471 10.34 -13.54 14.31
C ASN A 471 10.34 -12.00 14.31
N GLU A 472 10.00 -11.38 15.45
CA GLU A 472 9.83 -9.92 15.59
C GLU A 472 9.07 -9.26 14.43
N ILE A 473 7.98 -9.92 13.99
CA ILE A 473 7.23 -9.56 12.77
C ILE A 473 6.88 -8.07 12.78
N THR A 474 7.35 -7.38 11.74
CA THR A 474 7.11 -5.96 11.56
C THR A 474 5.70 -5.69 11.05
N ILE A 475 5.26 -4.43 11.13
CA ILE A 475 3.96 -4.02 10.57
C ILE A 475 3.91 -4.27 9.06
N ASP A 476 5.01 -4.04 8.34
CA ASP A 476 5.05 -4.23 6.88
C ASP A 476 4.94 -5.72 6.51
N GLU A 477 5.64 -6.61 7.22
CA GLU A 477 5.51 -8.06 7.03
C GLU A 477 4.12 -8.56 7.40
N TYR A 478 3.54 -8.04 8.49
CA TYR A 478 2.15 -8.30 8.86
C TYR A 478 1.19 -7.87 7.75
N MET A 479 1.33 -6.64 7.24
CA MET A 479 0.47 -6.13 6.16
C MET A 479 0.67 -6.91 4.85
N ALA A 480 1.89 -7.32 4.52
CA ALA A 480 2.15 -8.18 3.36
C ALA A 480 1.49 -9.56 3.49
N GLY A 481 1.52 -10.16 4.70
CA GLY A 481 0.79 -11.40 4.98
C GLY A 481 -0.72 -11.23 4.88
N ILE A 482 -1.27 -10.13 5.38
CA ILE A 482 -2.70 -9.79 5.25
C ILE A 482 -3.09 -9.60 3.79
N ASP A 483 -2.27 -8.91 2.98
CA ASP A 483 -2.52 -8.70 1.56
C ASP A 483 -2.49 -10.03 0.78
N LEU A 484 -1.60 -10.95 1.13
CA LEU A 484 -1.56 -12.30 0.56
C LEU A 484 -2.86 -13.08 0.83
N ILE A 485 -3.34 -13.08 2.09
CA ILE A 485 -4.59 -13.74 2.50
C ILE A 485 -5.79 -13.11 1.76
N ASN A 486 -5.84 -11.78 1.70
CA ASN A 486 -6.91 -11.06 1.02
C ASN A 486 -6.92 -11.32 -0.49
N ALA A 487 -5.75 -11.40 -1.12
CA ALA A 487 -5.62 -11.71 -2.54
C ALA A 487 -6.10 -13.15 -2.83
N ALA A 488 -5.76 -14.11 -1.98
CA ALA A 488 -6.21 -15.50 -2.12
C ALA A 488 -7.73 -15.61 -2.00
N GLY A 489 -8.33 -14.92 -1.03
CA GLY A 489 -9.78 -14.87 -0.89
C GLY A 489 -10.51 -14.26 -2.11
N LYS A 490 -9.97 -13.20 -2.71
CA LYS A 490 -10.57 -12.54 -3.89
C LYS A 490 -10.45 -13.35 -5.18
N MET A 491 -9.41 -14.16 -5.28
CA MET A 491 -9.17 -15.03 -6.44
C MET A 491 -9.95 -16.34 -6.36
N SER A 492 -10.52 -16.66 -5.18
CA SER A 492 -11.27 -17.89 -4.99
C SER A 492 -12.71 -17.75 -5.50
N ASP A 493 -13.15 -18.70 -6.31
CA ASP A 493 -14.51 -18.83 -6.87
C ASP A 493 -14.94 -20.31 -6.94
N GLU A 494 -16.03 -20.63 -7.65
CA GLU A 494 -16.54 -22.01 -7.78
C GLU A 494 -15.61 -22.94 -8.58
N MET A 495 -14.67 -22.38 -9.36
CA MET A 495 -13.76 -23.12 -10.25
C MET A 495 -12.33 -23.15 -9.73
N ARG A 496 -11.96 -22.26 -8.79
CA ARG A 496 -10.63 -22.14 -8.20
C ARG A 496 -10.72 -21.78 -6.72
N ASN A 497 -10.10 -22.57 -5.84
CA ASN A 497 -9.94 -22.22 -4.43
C ASN A 497 -8.47 -21.90 -4.09
N GLU A 498 -8.10 -20.64 -4.29
CA GLU A 498 -6.74 -20.17 -4.06
C GLU A 498 -6.39 -20.12 -2.55
N GLY A 499 -7.39 -19.92 -1.68
CA GLY A 499 -7.20 -19.99 -0.24
C GLY A 499 -6.77 -21.38 0.23
N GLN A 500 -7.37 -22.44 -0.33
CA GLN A 500 -6.97 -23.83 -0.08
C GLN A 500 -5.57 -24.10 -0.65
N LEU A 501 -5.30 -23.69 -1.90
CA LEU A 501 -3.98 -23.89 -2.50
C LEU A 501 -2.86 -23.24 -1.69
N LEU A 502 -3.11 -22.08 -1.08
CA LEU A 502 -2.16 -21.42 -0.17
C LEU A 502 -1.85 -22.28 1.07
N THR A 503 -2.84 -22.99 1.61
CA THR A 503 -2.65 -23.92 2.72
C THR A 503 -1.97 -25.23 2.30
N ASP A 504 -2.18 -25.67 1.07
CA ASP A 504 -1.60 -26.90 0.52
C ASP A 504 -0.09 -26.76 0.38
N ILE A 505 0.36 -25.64 -0.19
CA ILE A 505 1.80 -25.43 -0.43
C ILE A 505 2.60 -25.27 0.86
N ILE A 506 1.98 -24.91 1.99
CA ILE A 506 2.65 -24.88 3.30
C ILE A 506 2.48 -26.20 4.07
N GLY A 507 1.84 -27.21 3.47
CA GLY A 507 1.63 -28.55 4.04
C GLY A 507 0.54 -28.62 5.10
N LEU A 508 -0.30 -27.59 5.24
CA LEU A 508 -1.32 -27.56 6.29
C LEU A 508 -2.44 -28.56 6.03
N GLU A 509 -2.96 -28.67 4.79
CA GLU A 509 -4.01 -29.66 4.47
C GLU A 509 -3.48 -31.09 4.69
N SER A 510 -2.27 -31.39 4.22
CA SER A 510 -1.61 -32.69 4.41
C SER A 510 -1.38 -33.04 5.89
N LEU A 511 -1.03 -32.06 6.73
CA LEU A 511 -0.93 -32.27 8.18
C LEU A 511 -2.30 -32.50 8.84
N VAL A 512 -3.33 -31.75 8.45
CA VAL A 512 -4.69 -31.95 8.95
C VAL A 512 -5.23 -33.33 8.56
N ASP A 513 -4.95 -33.76 7.33
CA ASP A 513 -5.23 -35.10 6.83
C ASP A 513 -4.50 -36.17 7.65
N GLU A 514 -3.19 -36.01 7.90
CA GLU A 514 -2.42 -36.95 8.74
C GLU A 514 -2.99 -37.05 10.16
N ILE A 515 -3.34 -35.93 10.80
CA ILE A 515 -3.96 -35.94 12.14
C ILE A 515 -5.29 -36.69 12.12
N THR A 516 -6.12 -36.42 11.11
CA THR A 516 -7.43 -37.06 10.94
C THR A 516 -7.27 -38.57 10.72
N PHE A 517 -6.26 -38.97 9.94
CA PHE A 517 -5.91 -40.36 9.68
C PHE A 517 -5.35 -41.07 10.90
N LYS A 518 -4.36 -40.49 11.60
CA LYS A 518 -3.74 -41.10 12.80
C LYS A 518 -4.68 -41.21 13.98
N LEU A 519 -5.59 -40.25 14.16
CA LEU A 519 -6.66 -40.41 15.15
C LEU A 519 -7.59 -41.58 14.82
N ALA A 520 -7.55 -42.12 13.60
CA ALA A 520 -8.30 -43.31 13.19
C ALA A 520 -7.50 -44.62 13.35
N ASP A 521 -6.20 -44.56 13.65
CA ASP A 521 -5.27 -45.69 13.51
C ASP A 521 -4.43 -45.95 14.77
N ASP A 522 -4.54 -47.19 15.29
CA ASP A 522 -3.67 -47.79 16.32
C ASP A 522 -3.38 -49.28 15.95
N ALA A 523 -3.56 -49.70 14.69
CA ALA A 523 -3.54 -51.12 14.28
C ALA A 523 -2.47 -51.48 13.23
N ALA A 524 -2.09 -52.76 13.17
CA ALA A 524 -0.96 -53.25 12.35
C ALA A 524 -1.28 -53.43 10.85
N ASP A 525 -2.56 -53.48 10.47
CA ASP A 525 -3.05 -53.33 9.10
C ASP A 525 -3.92 -52.08 9.13
N ALA A 526 -3.72 -51.08 8.26
CA ALA A 526 -4.48 -49.82 8.29
C ALA A 526 -5.54 -49.77 7.16
N PRO A 527 -6.64 -48.99 7.32
CA PRO A 527 -7.53 -48.66 6.21
C PRO A 527 -6.76 -47.93 5.09
N THR A 528 -7.34 -47.81 3.89
CA THR A 528 -6.68 -47.04 2.82
C THR A 528 -6.41 -45.62 3.31
N ALA A 529 -5.17 -45.17 3.13
CA ALA A 529 -4.76 -43.85 3.60
C ALA A 529 -5.57 -42.76 2.92
N THR A 530 -6.00 -41.76 3.68
CA THR A 530 -6.60 -40.55 3.13
C THR A 530 -5.53 -39.70 2.45
N ALA A 531 -5.94 -38.77 1.60
CA ALA A 531 -5.08 -37.71 1.06
C ALA A 531 -5.92 -36.45 0.85
N ILE A 532 -5.24 -35.33 0.62
CA ILE A 532 -5.89 -34.03 0.38
C ILE A 532 -6.91 -34.10 -0.76
N LEU A 533 -7.96 -33.27 -0.71
CA LEU A 533 -8.97 -33.23 -1.78
C LEU A 533 -8.39 -32.54 -3.03
N GLY A 534 -7.62 -31.47 -2.82
CA GLY A 534 -7.19 -30.55 -3.86
C GLY A 534 -8.32 -29.66 -4.39
N PRO A 535 -8.00 -28.59 -5.15
CA PRO A 535 -8.96 -27.54 -5.49
C PRO A 535 -9.81 -27.84 -6.74
N PHE A 536 -9.67 -29.01 -7.37
CA PHE A 536 -10.23 -29.31 -8.70
C PHE A 536 -11.35 -30.37 -8.70
N TRP A 537 -11.90 -30.69 -7.53
CA TRP A 537 -13.11 -31.51 -7.47
C TRP A 537 -14.33 -30.69 -7.91
N ARG A 538 -15.17 -31.28 -8.77
CA ARG A 538 -16.46 -30.73 -9.20
C ARG A 538 -17.57 -31.69 -8.82
N LYS A 539 -18.63 -31.16 -8.23
CA LYS A 539 -19.84 -31.91 -7.92
C LYS A 539 -20.52 -32.42 -9.20
N ASP A 540 -21.29 -33.50 -9.06
CA ASP A 540 -22.21 -34.02 -10.08
C ASP A 540 -21.53 -34.61 -11.33
N ALA A 541 -20.34 -35.21 -11.15
CA ALA A 541 -19.71 -36.03 -12.18
C ALA A 541 -20.68 -37.10 -12.72
N PRO A 542 -20.62 -37.48 -14.01
CA PRO A 542 -21.57 -38.42 -14.60
C PRO A 542 -21.52 -39.80 -13.94
N MET A 543 -22.69 -40.36 -13.59
CA MET A 543 -22.80 -41.76 -13.19
C MET A 543 -22.62 -42.66 -14.41
N ARG A 544 -21.72 -43.64 -14.31
CA ARG A 544 -21.29 -44.51 -15.41
C ARG A 544 -21.47 -45.97 -15.03
N LYS A 545 -21.58 -46.84 -16.03
CA LYS A 545 -21.64 -48.30 -15.79
C LYS A 545 -20.24 -48.84 -15.55
N MET A 546 -20.15 -49.91 -14.77
CA MET A 546 -18.88 -50.61 -14.56
C MET A 546 -18.27 -51.04 -15.91
N GLY A 547 -16.98 -50.79 -16.07
CA GLY A 547 -16.22 -51.04 -17.29
C GLY A 547 -16.36 -49.97 -18.39
N GLU A 548 -17.07 -48.86 -18.14
CA GLU A 548 -17.10 -47.71 -19.06
C GLU A 548 -15.83 -46.85 -18.95
N THR A 549 -15.63 -45.96 -19.92
CA THR A 549 -14.50 -45.03 -19.95
C THR A 549 -14.87 -43.67 -19.37
N VAL A 550 -13.89 -43.02 -18.74
CA VAL A 550 -13.94 -41.59 -18.41
C VAL A 550 -13.23 -40.71 -19.45
N VAL A 551 -12.66 -41.30 -20.52
CA VAL A 551 -11.84 -40.61 -21.52
C VAL A 551 -12.66 -40.27 -22.77
N PHE A 552 -12.82 -38.98 -23.06
CA PHE A 552 -13.56 -38.46 -24.20
C PHE A 552 -12.75 -37.39 -24.95
N GLY A 553 -12.77 -37.44 -26.29
CA GLY A 553 -12.19 -36.39 -27.13
C GLY A 553 -10.66 -36.25 -27.09
N ILE A 554 -9.94 -37.16 -26.44
CA ILE A 554 -8.47 -37.14 -26.36
C ILE A 554 -7.91 -38.16 -27.35
N GLU A 555 -7.15 -37.67 -28.34
CA GLU A 555 -6.37 -38.49 -29.27
C GLU A 555 -4.93 -38.61 -28.76
N GLY A 556 -4.53 -39.82 -28.32
CA GLY A 556 -3.22 -40.08 -27.74
C GLY A 556 -3.19 -39.92 -26.22
N GLY A 557 -2.75 -40.99 -25.54
CA GLY A 557 -2.67 -41.08 -24.08
C GLY A 557 -2.42 -42.53 -23.66
N ASP A 558 -1.84 -42.72 -22.48
CA ASP A 558 -1.53 -44.03 -21.91
C ASP A 558 -2.83 -44.66 -21.34
N HIS A 559 -3.68 -45.20 -22.22
CA HIS A 559 -4.96 -45.78 -21.84
C HIS A 559 -4.78 -46.91 -20.81
N THR A 560 -5.53 -46.83 -19.70
CA THR A 560 -5.36 -47.72 -18.56
C THR A 560 -6.70 -48.34 -18.17
N LEU A 561 -6.71 -49.65 -17.94
CA LEU A 561 -7.80 -50.33 -17.24
C LEU A 561 -7.51 -50.28 -15.75
N MET A 562 -8.32 -49.53 -15.00
CA MET A 562 -8.26 -49.53 -13.54
C MET A 562 -9.35 -50.44 -12.97
N HIS A 563 -8.99 -51.32 -12.03
CA HIS A 563 -9.92 -52.26 -11.42
C HIS A 563 -9.48 -52.67 -10.00
N GLY A 564 -10.39 -53.27 -9.25
CA GLY A 564 -10.14 -53.78 -7.90
C GLY A 564 -11.42 -53.96 -7.11
N LYS A 565 -11.33 -53.95 -5.78
CA LYS A 565 -12.47 -54.09 -4.87
C LYS A 565 -12.52 -53.00 -3.81
N VAL A 566 -13.73 -52.64 -3.41
CA VAL A 566 -13.99 -51.91 -2.17
C VAL A 566 -14.31 -52.91 -1.06
N LEU A 567 -13.50 -52.90 -0.02
CA LEU A 567 -13.53 -53.86 1.08
C LEU A 567 -13.76 -53.14 2.41
N ASP A 568 -14.42 -53.82 3.34
CA ASP A 568 -14.47 -53.45 4.74
C ASP A 568 -13.11 -53.72 5.37
N PHE A 569 -12.54 -52.70 6.00
CA PHE A 569 -11.20 -52.78 6.57
C PHE A 569 -11.08 -53.84 7.68
N ASP A 570 -12.03 -53.92 8.61
CA ASP A 570 -11.98 -54.81 9.78
C ASP A 570 -12.27 -56.27 9.40
N THR A 571 -13.23 -56.49 8.49
CA THR A 571 -13.76 -57.82 8.18
C THR A 571 -13.22 -58.41 6.87
N GLY A 572 -12.60 -57.59 6.02
CA GLY A 572 -12.13 -57.97 4.68
C GLY A 572 -13.24 -58.31 3.69
N LYS A 573 -14.51 -58.07 4.04
CA LYS A 573 -15.67 -58.39 3.18
C LYS A 573 -15.87 -57.33 2.11
N PRO A 574 -16.40 -57.68 0.93
CA PRO A 574 -16.76 -56.69 -0.07
C PRO A 574 -17.85 -55.73 0.39
N VAL A 575 -17.75 -54.46 0.00
CA VAL A 575 -18.73 -53.40 0.27
C VAL A 575 -19.62 -53.20 -0.95
N GLU A 576 -20.89 -53.58 -0.82
CA GLU A 576 -21.93 -53.34 -1.83
C GLU A 576 -22.40 -51.87 -1.78
N ASN A 577 -22.75 -51.31 -2.94
CA ASN A 577 -23.26 -49.94 -3.08
C ASN A 577 -22.27 -48.85 -2.62
N ALA A 578 -20.96 -49.12 -2.68
CA ALA A 578 -19.95 -48.08 -2.55
C ALA A 578 -19.92 -47.24 -3.83
N GLU A 579 -20.04 -45.92 -3.71
CA GLU A 579 -19.90 -44.95 -4.79
C GLU A 579 -18.44 -44.48 -4.84
N LEU A 580 -17.79 -44.67 -6.00
CA LEU A 580 -16.46 -44.16 -6.31
C LEU A 580 -16.60 -42.97 -7.26
N ASP A 581 -16.20 -41.78 -6.82
CA ASP A 581 -16.07 -40.57 -7.63
C ASP A 581 -14.60 -40.32 -7.95
N ILE A 582 -14.27 -40.25 -9.23
CA ILE A 582 -12.88 -40.24 -9.71
C ILE A 582 -12.63 -39.04 -10.63
N TRP A 583 -11.43 -38.48 -10.55
CA TRP A 583 -10.97 -37.45 -11.48
C TRP A 583 -9.44 -37.41 -11.60
N HIS A 584 -8.93 -37.04 -12.77
CA HIS A 584 -7.50 -36.81 -13.00
C HIS A 584 -7.28 -35.86 -14.20
N THR A 585 -6.03 -35.42 -14.42
CA THR A 585 -5.66 -34.51 -15.51
C THR A 585 -5.57 -35.20 -16.87
N ALA A 586 -5.74 -34.43 -17.94
CA ALA A 586 -5.40 -34.85 -19.30
C ALA A 586 -3.87 -34.83 -19.53
N PRO A 587 -3.35 -35.39 -20.64
CA PRO A 587 -1.90 -35.43 -20.91
C PRO A 587 -1.21 -34.06 -21.00
N ASN A 588 -1.98 -32.97 -21.17
CA ASN A 588 -1.46 -31.60 -21.12
C ASN A 588 -1.30 -31.07 -19.67
N GLY A 589 -1.60 -31.88 -18.66
CA GLY A 589 -1.50 -31.51 -17.25
C GLY A 589 -2.66 -30.67 -16.72
N LEU A 590 -3.76 -30.51 -17.47
CA LEU A 590 -4.91 -29.71 -17.08
C LEU A 590 -6.12 -30.58 -16.76
N TYR A 591 -6.86 -30.21 -15.71
CA TYR A 591 -8.24 -30.67 -15.52
C TYR A 591 -9.16 -29.99 -16.53
N GLU A 592 -10.26 -30.64 -16.93
CA GLU A 592 -11.17 -30.07 -17.94
C GLU A 592 -11.70 -28.67 -17.57
N GLN A 593 -11.88 -28.38 -16.27
CA GLN A 593 -12.34 -27.06 -15.81
C GLN A 593 -11.33 -25.93 -16.08
N GLN A 594 -10.08 -26.28 -16.39
CA GLN A 594 -9.00 -25.36 -16.75
C GLN A 594 -8.76 -25.32 -18.27
N ASP A 595 -9.39 -26.21 -19.03
CA ASP A 595 -9.11 -26.46 -20.44
C ASP A 595 -10.42 -26.44 -21.25
N PRO A 596 -10.73 -25.31 -21.93
CA PRO A 596 -11.99 -25.16 -22.66
C PRO A 596 -12.10 -26.10 -23.88
N ASP A 597 -10.99 -26.72 -24.31
CA ASP A 597 -10.98 -27.66 -25.44
C ASP A 597 -11.35 -29.09 -25.00
N GLN A 598 -11.38 -29.37 -23.69
CA GLN A 598 -11.87 -30.65 -23.17
C GLN A 598 -13.40 -30.71 -23.14
N VAL A 599 -13.94 -31.93 -23.30
CA VAL A 599 -15.36 -32.19 -23.10
C VAL A 599 -15.72 -31.89 -21.63
N ASP A 600 -16.87 -31.26 -21.37
CA ASP A 600 -17.33 -31.03 -20.00
C ASP A 600 -17.41 -32.35 -19.23
N MET A 601 -16.86 -32.36 -18.01
CA MET A 601 -16.71 -33.56 -17.16
C MET A 601 -15.88 -34.70 -17.79
N ASN A 602 -14.96 -34.39 -18.72
CA ASN A 602 -13.96 -35.35 -19.20
C ASN A 602 -13.03 -35.79 -18.07
N LEU A 603 -12.56 -37.04 -18.14
CA LEU A 603 -11.69 -37.68 -17.13
C LEU A 603 -12.29 -37.71 -15.72
N ARG A 604 -13.62 -37.58 -15.64
CA ARG A 604 -14.42 -37.69 -14.40
C ARG A 604 -15.50 -38.76 -14.54
N GLY A 605 -15.82 -39.43 -13.44
CA GLY A 605 -16.89 -40.40 -13.43
C GLY A 605 -17.23 -40.94 -12.05
N ARG A 606 -18.49 -41.35 -11.89
CA ARG A 606 -18.98 -42.03 -10.70
C ARG A 606 -19.41 -43.46 -11.01
N PHE A 607 -19.05 -44.39 -10.15
CA PHE A 607 -19.33 -45.81 -10.29
C PHE A 607 -19.85 -46.39 -8.98
N THR A 608 -20.74 -47.38 -9.05
CA THR A 608 -21.32 -48.02 -7.86
C THR A 608 -21.00 -49.51 -7.85
N THR A 609 -20.42 -50.02 -6.76
CA THR A 609 -20.06 -51.43 -6.62
C THR A 609 -21.27 -52.36 -6.49
N GLY A 610 -21.15 -53.57 -7.03
CA GLY A 610 -22.11 -54.66 -6.82
C GLY A 610 -21.86 -55.45 -5.52
N PRO A 611 -22.57 -56.56 -5.30
CA PRO A 611 -22.45 -57.38 -4.07
C PRO A 611 -21.07 -57.99 -3.83
N ASP A 612 -20.24 -58.09 -4.86
CA ASP A 612 -18.88 -58.60 -4.81
C ASP A 612 -17.83 -57.50 -4.55
N GLY A 613 -18.29 -56.24 -4.39
CA GLY A 613 -17.48 -55.05 -4.12
C GLY A 613 -16.57 -54.63 -5.27
N THR A 614 -16.67 -55.27 -6.44
CA THR A 614 -15.76 -55.05 -7.56
C THR A 614 -16.03 -53.71 -8.24
N TYR A 615 -14.97 -53.03 -8.66
CA TYR A 615 -15.06 -51.88 -9.56
C TYR A 615 -14.10 -52.03 -10.75
N SER A 616 -14.46 -51.45 -11.89
CA SER A 616 -13.59 -51.32 -13.06
C SER A 616 -14.01 -50.18 -13.97
N PHE A 617 -13.05 -49.50 -14.59
CA PHE A 617 -13.28 -48.45 -15.59
C PHE A 617 -12.00 -48.18 -16.42
N TYR A 618 -12.16 -47.54 -17.57
CA TYR A 618 -11.04 -47.11 -18.41
C TYR A 618 -10.72 -45.64 -18.20
N CYS A 619 -9.46 -45.34 -17.88
CA CYS A 619 -8.92 -43.99 -17.66
C CYS A 619 -7.61 -43.80 -18.45
N LEU A 620 -6.86 -42.75 -18.14
CA LEU A 620 -5.48 -42.58 -18.59
C LEU A 620 -4.53 -42.74 -17.41
N ARG A 621 -3.34 -43.26 -17.65
CA ARG A 621 -2.22 -43.09 -16.74
C ARG A 621 -1.90 -41.60 -16.64
N PRO A 622 -1.95 -41.00 -15.44
CA PRO A 622 -1.82 -39.55 -15.28
C PRO A 622 -0.39 -39.09 -15.59
N THR A 623 -0.24 -37.78 -15.80
CA THR A 623 1.07 -37.11 -15.92
C THR A 623 1.26 -36.11 -14.80
N SER A 624 2.51 -35.81 -14.44
CA SER A 624 2.81 -34.71 -13.53
C SER A 624 2.35 -33.38 -14.12
N TYR A 625 1.98 -32.44 -13.25
CA TYR A 625 1.51 -31.13 -13.66
C TYR A 625 1.88 -30.06 -12.63
N PRO A 626 2.09 -28.80 -13.06
CA PRO A 626 2.30 -27.69 -12.14
C PRO A 626 0.98 -27.23 -11.52
N ILE A 627 0.98 -26.92 -10.23
CA ILE A 627 -0.09 -26.10 -9.65
C ILE A 627 -0.11 -24.69 -10.28
N PRO A 628 -1.25 -23.97 -10.25
CA PRO A 628 -1.34 -22.60 -10.76
C PRO A 628 -0.31 -21.66 -10.14
N MET A 629 0.45 -20.95 -11.00
CA MET A 629 1.53 -20.03 -10.58
C MET A 629 1.17 -18.54 -10.70
N ASP A 630 0.00 -18.24 -11.24
CA ASP A 630 -0.52 -16.89 -11.50
C ASP A 630 -1.17 -16.22 -10.27
N GLY A 631 -1.28 -16.96 -9.17
CA GLY A 631 -1.95 -16.52 -7.94
C GLY A 631 -1.03 -16.33 -6.72
N PRO A 632 -1.60 -15.88 -5.59
CA PRO A 632 -0.96 -15.79 -4.29
C PRO A 632 -0.16 -17.04 -3.87
N ALA A 633 -0.68 -18.25 -4.10
CA ALA A 633 0.03 -19.48 -3.77
C ALA A 633 1.30 -19.61 -4.64
N GLY A 634 1.19 -19.39 -5.95
CA GLY A 634 2.32 -19.37 -6.87
C GLY A 634 3.39 -18.34 -6.50
N LYS A 635 2.96 -17.15 -6.09
CA LYS A 635 3.86 -16.09 -5.59
C LYS A 635 4.61 -16.54 -4.35
N LEU A 636 3.92 -17.11 -3.36
CA LEU A 636 4.55 -17.62 -2.14
C LEU A 636 5.53 -18.75 -2.46
N LEU A 637 5.15 -19.68 -3.33
CA LEU A 637 6.00 -20.79 -3.74
C LEU A 637 7.30 -20.31 -4.41
N SER A 638 7.21 -19.27 -5.25
CA SER A 638 8.37 -18.64 -5.88
C SER A 638 9.26 -17.93 -4.85
N MET A 639 8.68 -17.25 -3.86
CA MET A 639 9.45 -16.63 -2.76
C MET A 639 10.15 -17.67 -1.88
N LEU A 640 9.58 -18.88 -1.76
CA LEU A 640 10.17 -20.02 -1.07
C LEU A 640 11.20 -20.79 -1.91
N ASP A 641 11.45 -20.39 -3.16
CA ASP A 641 12.30 -21.09 -4.12
C ASP A 641 11.91 -22.56 -4.33
N ARG A 642 10.60 -22.81 -4.50
CA ARG A 642 10.01 -24.15 -4.68
C ARG A 642 9.37 -24.34 -6.05
N HIS A 643 9.42 -25.57 -6.55
CA HIS A 643 8.78 -25.92 -7.83
C HIS A 643 7.27 -26.19 -7.66
N PRO A 644 6.46 -25.98 -8.72
CA PRO A 644 5.00 -26.18 -8.67
C PRO A 644 4.54 -27.61 -8.96
N MET A 645 5.45 -28.50 -9.35
CA MET A 645 5.06 -29.83 -9.83
C MET A 645 4.40 -30.69 -8.76
N ARG A 646 3.29 -31.32 -9.12
CA ARG A 646 2.69 -32.47 -8.44
C ARG A 646 2.97 -33.73 -9.24
N PRO A 647 3.25 -34.88 -8.59
CA PRO A 647 3.42 -36.16 -9.29
C PRO A 647 2.15 -36.59 -10.00
N ALA A 648 2.25 -37.44 -11.02
CA ALA A 648 1.11 -38.08 -11.66
C ALA A 648 0.21 -38.82 -10.64
N HIS A 649 -1.07 -38.44 -10.54
CA HIS A 649 -2.04 -39.06 -9.63
C HIS A 649 -3.47 -39.12 -10.16
N ILE A 650 -4.26 -40.02 -9.56
CA ILE A 650 -5.72 -40.11 -9.74
C ILE A 650 -6.38 -39.87 -8.38
N HIS A 651 -7.40 -39.01 -8.36
CA HIS A 651 -8.17 -38.71 -7.15
C HIS A 651 -9.39 -39.62 -7.00
N PHE A 652 -9.78 -39.85 -5.74
CA PHE A 652 -10.96 -40.62 -5.37
C PHE A 652 -11.71 -39.98 -4.20
N ILE A 653 -13.04 -39.93 -4.30
CA ILE A 653 -13.94 -39.90 -3.14
C ILE A 653 -14.72 -41.21 -3.15
N ILE A 654 -14.65 -41.97 -2.06
CA ILE A 654 -15.39 -43.22 -1.92
C ILE A 654 -16.32 -43.11 -0.73
N SER A 655 -17.61 -43.37 -0.96
CA SER A 655 -18.62 -43.33 0.09
C SER A 655 -19.51 -44.57 0.03
N ALA A 656 -19.92 -45.08 1.19
CA ALA A 656 -20.84 -46.20 1.29
C ALA A 656 -21.68 -46.06 2.57
N PRO A 657 -22.97 -46.47 2.56
CA PRO A 657 -23.80 -46.46 3.77
C PRO A 657 -23.15 -47.22 4.92
N GLY A 658 -22.99 -46.60 6.10
CA GLY A 658 -22.37 -47.21 7.27
C GLY A 658 -20.84 -47.09 7.34
N TYR A 659 -20.21 -46.50 6.33
CA TYR A 659 -18.77 -46.28 6.24
C TYR A 659 -18.41 -44.80 6.26
N LYS A 660 -17.23 -44.49 6.79
CA LYS A 660 -16.65 -43.16 6.66
C LYS A 660 -16.28 -42.90 5.19
N PRO A 661 -16.62 -41.72 4.64
CA PRO A 661 -16.11 -41.29 3.36
C PRO A 661 -14.58 -41.30 3.34
N LEU A 662 -14.01 -41.80 2.25
CA LEU A 662 -12.58 -41.81 1.98
C LEU A 662 -12.29 -40.81 0.86
N VAL A 663 -11.56 -39.75 1.18
CA VAL A 663 -10.93 -38.87 0.17
C VAL A 663 -9.47 -39.31 0.07
N THR A 664 -9.02 -39.69 -1.12
CA THR A 664 -7.65 -40.17 -1.33
C THR A 664 -7.16 -39.93 -2.76
N GLN A 665 -5.88 -40.25 -2.97
CA GLN A 665 -5.20 -40.18 -4.25
C GLN A 665 -4.29 -41.41 -4.38
N ILE A 666 -4.04 -41.86 -5.60
CA ILE A 666 -2.97 -42.84 -5.88
C ILE A 666 -1.96 -42.24 -6.85
N PHE A 667 -0.69 -42.58 -6.66
CA PHE A 667 0.45 -41.96 -7.33
C PHE A 667 1.23 -42.99 -8.15
N ASP A 668 1.64 -42.62 -9.36
CA ASP A 668 2.49 -43.49 -10.18
C ASP A 668 3.91 -43.59 -9.61
N ARG A 669 4.37 -44.81 -9.28
CA ARG A 669 5.73 -45.08 -8.79
C ARG A 669 6.83 -44.55 -9.71
N ARG A 670 6.57 -44.43 -11.01
CA ARG A 670 7.56 -44.02 -12.01
C ARG A 670 7.72 -42.50 -12.11
N ASP A 671 6.83 -41.73 -11.51
CA ASP A 671 6.90 -40.27 -11.55
C ASP A 671 8.06 -39.74 -10.68
N GLU A 672 8.85 -38.82 -11.21
CA GLU A 672 10.00 -38.28 -10.50
C GLU A 672 9.60 -37.39 -9.30
N HIS A 673 8.39 -36.83 -9.32
CA HIS A 673 7.90 -35.90 -8.31
C HIS A 673 7.30 -36.56 -7.08
N ILE A 674 7.25 -37.89 -7.00
CA ILE A 674 6.78 -38.60 -5.79
C ILE A 674 7.63 -38.27 -4.55
N LYS A 675 8.87 -37.82 -4.75
CA LYS A 675 9.82 -37.47 -3.68
C LYS A 675 9.75 -36.00 -3.26
N ASN A 676 9.10 -35.15 -4.04
CA ASN A 676 9.13 -33.70 -3.84
C ASN A 676 7.80 -33.02 -4.22
N ASP A 677 6.66 -33.68 -4.05
CA ASP A 677 5.33 -33.09 -4.32
C ASP A 677 5.18 -31.71 -3.68
N SER A 678 4.78 -30.72 -4.49
CA SER A 678 4.63 -29.31 -4.06
C SER A 678 3.60 -29.10 -2.94
N VAL A 679 2.72 -30.08 -2.71
CA VAL A 679 1.67 -30.03 -1.67
C VAL A 679 1.77 -31.17 -0.64
N PHE A 680 2.84 -31.97 -0.68
CA PHE A 680 3.12 -33.00 0.33
C PHE A 680 2.02 -34.07 0.50
N ALA A 681 1.31 -34.45 -0.56
CA ALA A 681 0.19 -35.40 -0.48
C ALA A 681 0.61 -36.88 -0.57
N VAL A 682 1.83 -37.16 -1.02
CA VAL A 682 2.31 -38.52 -1.29
C VAL A 682 2.50 -39.31 0.01
N LYS A 683 1.92 -40.51 0.05
CA LYS A 683 2.14 -41.52 1.10
C LYS A 683 2.58 -42.82 0.45
N ASP A 684 3.51 -43.54 1.08
CA ASP A 684 4.09 -44.78 0.51
C ASP A 684 3.03 -45.83 0.15
N SER A 685 1.95 -45.94 0.95
CA SER A 685 0.84 -46.87 0.74
C SER A 685 -0.09 -46.49 -0.43
N LEU A 686 0.06 -45.29 -0.97
CA LEU A 686 -0.72 -44.77 -2.10
C LEU A 686 0.09 -44.79 -3.41
N ILE A 687 1.33 -45.28 -3.39
CA ILE A 687 2.16 -45.42 -4.59
C ILE A 687 1.87 -46.75 -5.28
N VAL A 688 1.40 -46.68 -6.52
CA VAL A 688 0.94 -47.82 -7.33
C VAL A 688 1.80 -48.00 -8.59
N ASP A 689 1.67 -49.18 -9.20
CA ASP A 689 2.40 -49.54 -10.42
C ASP A 689 1.42 -49.71 -11.59
N PHE A 690 1.63 -48.93 -12.66
CA PHE A 690 0.94 -49.12 -13.94
C PHE A 690 1.70 -50.18 -14.76
N VAL A 691 1.12 -51.38 -14.86
CA VAL A 691 1.76 -52.55 -15.50
C VAL A 691 1.33 -52.62 -16.97
N PRO A 692 2.24 -52.84 -17.94
CA PRO A 692 1.85 -53.01 -19.34
C PRO A 692 0.78 -54.10 -19.53
N LYS A 693 -0.20 -53.82 -20.39
CA LYS A 693 -1.32 -54.70 -20.71
C LYS A 693 -1.39 -54.88 -22.24
N ASP A 694 -1.18 -56.11 -22.69
CA ASP A 694 -1.20 -56.46 -24.13
C ASP A 694 -2.48 -57.21 -24.54
N ASP A 695 -3.30 -57.64 -23.58
CA ASP A 695 -4.47 -58.52 -23.80
C ASP A 695 -5.82 -57.79 -23.90
N ASP A 696 -5.83 -56.46 -23.77
CA ASP A 696 -7.03 -55.63 -23.94
C ASP A 696 -6.79 -54.54 -25.01
N PRO A 697 -7.49 -54.54 -26.15
CA PRO A 697 -7.31 -53.54 -27.19
C PRO A 697 -7.68 -52.11 -26.77
N LYS A 698 -8.34 -51.93 -25.62
CA LYS A 698 -8.73 -50.61 -25.07
C LYS A 698 -7.76 -50.06 -24.04
N ALA A 699 -6.78 -50.84 -23.57
CA ALA A 699 -5.86 -50.44 -22.52
C ALA A 699 -4.43 -50.90 -22.81
N GLN A 700 -3.48 -49.99 -22.65
CA GLN A 700 -2.04 -50.25 -22.73
C GLN A 700 -1.45 -50.57 -21.35
N PHE A 701 -2.15 -50.20 -20.29
CA PHE A 701 -1.74 -50.44 -18.90
C PHE A 701 -2.89 -51.03 -18.07
N ASP A 702 -2.53 -51.83 -17.09
CA ASP A 702 -3.38 -52.42 -16.06
C ASP A 702 -3.02 -51.77 -14.70
N LEU A 703 -4.04 -51.38 -13.94
CA LEU A 703 -3.90 -50.81 -12.61
C LEU A 703 -4.88 -51.51 -11.66
N GLU A 704 -4.38 -52.44 -10.86
CA GLU A 704 -5.15 -53.12 -9.81
C GLU A 704 -4.95 -52.41 -8.46
N TYR A 705 -6.05 -52.01 -7.80
CA TYR A 705 -5.99 -51.40 -6.48
C TYR A 705 -7.24 -51.68 -5.63
N ASP A 706 -7.06 -52.18 -4.40
CA ASP A 706 -8.16 -52.41 -3.47
C ASP A 706 -8.29 -51.24 -2.47
N PHE A 707 -9.51 -50.70 -2.34
CA PHE A 707 -9.85 -49.70 -1.35
C PHE A 707 -10.42 -50.35 -0.09
N LYS A 708 -9.91 -49.99 1.08
CA LYS A 708 -10.38 -50.49 2.39
C LYS A 708 -11.05 -49.36 3.16
N LEU A 709 -12.36 -49.45 3.36
CA LEU A 709 -13.17 -48.47 4.09
C LEU A 709 -13.33 -48.83 5.56
N ALA A 710 -13.27 -47.83 6.43
CA ALA A 710 -13.55 -47.98 7.86
C ALA A 710 -15.03 -47.74 8.16
N SER A 711 -15.68 -48.68 8.86
CA SER A 711 -17.07 -48.50 9.30
C SER A 711 -17.18 -47.47 10.44
N TYR A 712 -18.34 -46.83 10.58
CA TYR A 712 -18.57 -45.91 11.72
C TYR A 712 -18.49 -46.62 13.08
N GLU A 713 -18.80 -47.92 13.14
CA GLU A 713 -18.68 -48.72 14.36
C GLU A 713 -17.22 -48.96 14.75
N ALA A 714 -16.36 -49.31 13.79
CA ALA A 714 -14.92 -49.47 14.00
C ALA A 714 -14.28 -48.15 14.44
N ALA A 715 -14.65 -47.05 13.78
CA ALA A 715 -14.16 -45.72 14.09
C ALA A 715 -14.51 -45.20 15.50
N LYS A 716 -15.65 -45.62 16.07
CA LYS A 716 -16.05 -45.24 17.43
C LYS A 716 -15.15 -45.86 18.50
N LYS A 717 -14.52 -47.01 18.24
CA LYS A 717 -13.54 -47.60 19.16
C LYS A 717 -12.23 -46.81 19.21
N GLY A 718 -11.87 -46.12 18.12
CA GLY A 718 -10.66 -45.28 17.98
C GLY A 718 -10.77 -43.83 18.48
N HIS A 719 -11.82 -43.43 19.21
CA HIS A 719 -11.97 -42.09 19.80
C HIS A 719 -11.99 -40.90 18.79
N LEU A 720 -12.61 -41.07 17.63
CA LEU A 720 -12.85 -39.97 16.69
C LEU A 720 -14.23 -39.31 16.89
N GLU A 721 -14.29 -38.24 17.70
CA GLU A 721 -15.41 -37.28 17.67
C GLU A 721 -15.13 -36.19 16.60
N GLY A 722 -15.98 -36.09 15.55
CA GLY A 722 -16.01 -34.91 14.67
C GLY A 722 -15.82 -35.12 13.16
N ALA A 723 -15.68 -36.35 12.66
CA ALA A 723 -15.77 -36.61 11.21
C ALA A 723 -17.24 -36.49 10.76
N THR A 724 -17.51 -35.73 9.69
CA THR A 724 -18.86 -35.59 9.13
C THR A 724 -19.34 -36.92 8.54
N GLU A 725 -20.64 -37.22 8.68
CA GLU A 725 -21.25 -38.41 8.06
C GLU A 725 -21.37 -38.29 6.53
N VAL A 726 -21.07 -37.11 6.00
CA VAL A 726 -21.24 -36.75 4.59
C VAL A 726 -19.86 -36.34 4.06
N ALA A 727 -19.53 -36.86 2.87
CA ALA A 727 -18.41 -36.36 2.08
C ALA A 727 -18.63 -34.86 1.75
N PRO A 728 -17.56 -34.08 1.53
CA PRO A 728 -17.66 -32.65 1.19
C PRO A 728 -18.56 -32.34 -0.01
#